data_AF-D0TSS0-F1
#
_entry.id   AF-D0TSS0-F1
#
_cell.length_a   1.000
_cell.length_b   1.000
_cell.length_c   1.000
_cell.angle_alpha   90.00
_cell.angle_beta   90.00
_cell.angle_gamma   90.00
#
_symmetry.space_group_name_H-M   'P 1'
#
loop_
_entity.id
_entity.type
_entity.pdbx_description
1 polymer ?
#
loop_
_entity_poly.entity_id
_entity_poly.type
_entity_poly.pdbx_seq_one_letter_code
_entity_poly.pdbx_strand_id
1 'polypeptide(L)'
;MSQLPTLIADLALILICAGVMTLLFKKLKQPLVLGYVVAGFLASPHMPYTPSVMDTANIKTWADIGVIFLLFALGLEFSFKKIVKVGGSAIIAACTIIFCMILLGIGVGMGFGWHRMDSLFLGGMIAMSSTTIIYKAFDDLGLRKKQFTGLVLSILILEDILAIVLMVMLSTMAVSHNFEGTEMLESIGKLLFFLILWFVVGIYLIPEFLKRCRKLMGEETLLIVSLALCFGMVVMAAHTGFSAAFGAFIMGSILAETIEAESIDRLVKPVKDLFGAIFFVSVGMMVDPAMIVEYAVPIIVITLAVILGQSVFGTFGVILSGKPLKTAMQCGFSLTQIGEFAFIIASLGVSLHVTSDFLYPIVVAVSVITTFLTPYMIRLAEPASTFVDAHLPESWKKMMMRYSSGSQTALNHENLWKKLILAMVRITVVYSIVSISIVALSFRFVVPFFKENLPHFWASLLGAVFIILCIAPFLRAIMVKKNHSVEFMTLWHDNRANRAPLLSTIVIRIMIAVLFVIFVISGLFKASIGLIIGVAVLVVLLMVWSRRLKKQSILIERRFFQNLRSRDVRAEYLGEKKPEYAGRLLSHDLHLADMEIPGESCWAGKTLMELNLGKKFGVHVASILRGKRRINIPGGSVRLFPMDKIQVIGTDEQLNVFNEAMQNGAKIDWEVYEKSEMALKQFIIDSDSVFLGKTIRESGIRDKYHCMIAGVESEDGTLMVPDVNAPLEEGDVVWVVGEKEDVYQLVDQKNEKVQAG
;
A
#
# COMPACT_ATOMS: atom_id res chain seq x y z
N MET A 1 27.76 17.92 26.75
CA MET A 1 28.64 16.87 26.19
C MET A 1 28.70 15.60 27.06
N SER A 2 28.46 15.67 28.39
CA SER A 2 28.56 14.50 29.31
C SER A 2 27.48 13.42 29.16
N GLN A 3 26.29 13.73 28.61
CA GLN A 3 25.19 12.77 28.38
C GLN A 3 25.24 12.06 27.02
N LEU A 4 26.09 12.53 26.09
CA LEU A 4 26.17 11.95 24.75
C LEU A 4 26.86 10.56 24.74
N PRO A 5 27.94 10.32 25.52
CA PRO A 5 28.57 9.00 25.60
C PRO A 5 27.64 7.92 26.16
N THR A 6 26.83 8.24 27.19
CA THR A 6 25.88 7.29 27.79
C THR A 6 24.76 6.94 26.81
N LEU A 7 24.20 7.92 26.12
CA LEU A 7 23.18 7.69 25.09
C LEU A 7 23.68 6.77 23.95
N ILE A 8 24.93 6.94 23.51
CA ILE A 8 25.55 6.11 22.47
C ILE A 8 25.85 4.70 22.99
N ALA A 9 26.33 4.56 24.23
CA ALA A 9 26.58 3.26 24.84
C ALA A 9 25.29 2.44 24.98
N ASP A 10 24.21 3.10 25.42
CA ASP A 10 22.87 2.50 25.53
C ASP A 10 22.36 2.04 24.16
N LEU A 11 22.51 2.87 23.12
CA LEU A 11 22.16 2.50 21.75
C LEU A 11 22.97 1.28 21.26
N ALA A 12 24.28 1.25 21.53
CA ALA A 12 25.13 0.15 21.15
C ALA A 12 24.69 -1.16 21.82
N LEU A 13 24.37 -1.11 23.12
CA LEU A 13 23.84 -2.26 23.86
C LEU A 13 22.52 -2.75 23.25
N ILE A 14 21.56 -1.84 23.00
CA ILE A 14 20.27 -2.14 22.37
C ILE A 14 20.47 -2.89 21.06
N LEU A 15 21.36 -2.39 20.19
CA LEU A 15 21.58 -2.99 18.86
C LEU A 15 22.31 -4.33 18.92
N ILE A 16 23.26 -4.50 19.85
CA ILE A 16 23.96 -5.78 20.05
C ILE A 16 22.98 -6.83 20.55
N CYS A 17 22.19 -6.53 21.59
CA CYS A 17 21.17 -7.42 22.12
C CYS A 17 20.12 -7.77 21.06
N ALA A 18 19.63 -6.77 20.31
CA ALA A 18 18.72 -6.99 19.18
C ALA A 18 19.32 -7.93 18.14
N GLY A 19 20.57 -7.70 17.73
CA GLY A 19 21.26 -8.49 16.71
C GLY A 19 21.41 -9.96 17.12
N VAL A 20 21.91 -10.21 18.33
CA VAL A 20 22.07 -11.57 18.88
C VAL A 20 20.73 -12.29 18.95
N MET A 21 19.72 -11.65 19.54
CA MET A 21 18.40 -12.27 19.71
C MET A 21 17.68 -12.49 18.39
N THR A 22 17.84 -11.59 17.42
CA THR A 22 17.30 -11.75 16.06
C THR A 22 17.89 -12.98 15.38
N LEU A 23 19.21 -13.19 15.48
CA LEU A 23 19.86 -14.39 14.91
C LEU A 23 19.34 -15.67 15.57
N LEU A 24 19.18 -15.66 16.90
CA LEU A 24 18.65 -16.79 17.65
C LEU A 24 17.19 -17.09 17.27
N PHE A 25 16.33 -16.07 17.18
CA PHE A 25 14.92 -16.24 16.84
C PHE A 25 14.73 -16.64 15.38
N LYS A 26 15.55 -16.14 14.45
CA LYS A 26 15.59 -16.64 13.07
C LYS A 26 15.91 -18.13 13.02
N LYS A 27 16.89 -18.59 13.83
CA LYS A 27 17.23 -20.02 13.93
C LYS A 27 16.07 -20.85 14.49
N LEU A 28 15.32 -20.30 15.45
CA LEU A 28 14.14 -20.93 16.04
C LEU A 28 12.85 -20.78 15.18
N LYS A 29 12.93 -20.12 14.01
CA LYS A 29 11.79 -19.78 13.15
C LYS A 29 10.69 -18.98 13.87
N GLN A 30 11.06 -18.17 14.85
CA GLN A 30 10.14 -17.32 15.62
C GLN A 30 10.04 -15.90 15.02
N PRO A 31 8.93 -15.16 15.26
CA PRO A 31 8.79 -13.76 14.84
C PRO A 31 9.89 -12.86 15.41
N LEU A 32 10.42 -11.94 14.60
CA LEU A 32 11.52 -11.05 15.00
C LEU A 32 11.13 -10.07 16.10
N VAL A 33 9.89 -9.56 16.07
CA VAL A 33 9.36 -8.62 17.07
C VAL A 33 9.46 -9.23 18.48
N LEU A 34 9.14 -10.52 18.62
CA LEU A 34 9.29 -11.26 19.86
C LEU A 34 10.76 -11.29 20.31
N GLY A 35 11.68 -11.51 19.37
CA GLY A 35 13.13 -11.49 19.63
C GLY A 35 13.61 -10.13 20.16
N TYR A 36 13.10 -9.02 19.61
CA TYR A 36 13.42 -7.67 20.09
C TYR A 36 12.88 -7.43 21.51
N VAL A 37 11.63 -7.82 21.81
CA VAL A 37 11.06 -7.66 23.15
C VAL A 37 11.84 -8.48 24.18
N VAL A 38 12.20 -9.74 23.87
CA VAL A 38 13.02 -10.57 24.76
C VAL A 38 14.44 -10.00 24.90
N ALA A 39 15.03 -9.46 23.83
CA ALA A 39 16.31 -8.76 23.92
C ALA A 39 16.24 -7.59 24.89
N GLY A 40 15.16 -6.81 24.85
CA GLY A 40 14.90 -5.74 25.79
C GLY A 40 14.72 -6.23 27.21
N PHE A 41 13.93 -7.27 27.42
CA PHE A 41 13.75 -7.87 28.74
C PHE A 41 15.09 -8.32 29.34
N LEU A 42 15.98 -8.91 28.53
CA LEU A 42 17.32 -9.30 28.95
C LEU A 42 18.25 -8.10 29.17
N ALA A 43 18.12 -7.02 28.41
CA ALA A 43 18.90 -5.78 28.59
C ALA A 43 18.28 -4.82 29.63
N SER A 44 17.21 -5.23 30.30
CA SER A 44 16.46 -4.41 31.26
C SER A 44 17.34 -4.04 32.46
N PRO A 45 17.25 -2.80 32.98
CA PRO A 45 17.85 -2.41 34.26
C PRO A 45 17.44 -3.29 35.44
N HIS A 46 16.28 -3.95 35.32
CA HIS A 46 15.73 -4.83 36.35
C HIS A 46 16.33 -6.25 36.31
N MET A 47 17.21 -6.56 35.34
CA MET A 47 17.85 -7.86 35.22
C MET A 47 19.31 -7.80 35.71
N PRO A 48 19.63 -8.33 36.91
CA PRO A 48 20.94 -8.14 37.53
C PRO A 48 22.09 -8.94 36.87
N TYR A 49 21.79 -9.89 35.98
CA TYR A 49 22.75 -10.86 35.43
C TYR A 49 23.27 -10.50 34.03
N THR A 50 22.82 -9.39 33.44
CA THR A 50 23.10 -8.99 32.06
C THR A 50 23.53 -7.52 32.01
N PRO A 51 24.31 -7.10 30.99
CA PRO A 51 24.65 -5.69 30.82
C PRO A 51 23.36 -4.89 30.61
N SER A 52 23.14 -3.87 31.44
CA SER A 52 21.94 -3.03 31.41
C SER A 52 22.22 -1.62 30.93
N VAL A 53 21.16 -0.95 30.48
CA VAL A 53 21.17 0.47 30.11
C VAL A 53 21.59 1.33 31.30
N MET A 54 22.38 2.37 31.04
CA MET A 54 22.89 3.26 32.08
C MET A 54 21.88 4.31 32.56
N ASP A 55 20.95 4.75 31.69
CA ASP A 55 19.95 5.78 32.00
C ASP A 55 18.56 5.42 31.45
N THR A 56 17.55 5.39 32.33
CA THR A 56 16.16 5.08 31.96
C THR A 56 15.51 6.18 31.12
N ALA A 57 15.98 7.43 31.21
CA ALA A 57 15.52 8.51 30.36
C ALA A 57 15.92 8.31 28.88
N ASN A 58 17.07 7.66 28.64
CA ASN A 58 17.52 7.32 27.29
C ASN A 58 16.61 6.26 26.66
N ILE A 59 16.12 5.29 27.45
CA ILE A 59 15.18 4.24 27.00
C ILE A 59 13.90 4.87 26.46
N LYS A 60 13.31 5.82 27.20
CA LYS A 60 12.08 6.51 26.79
C LYS A 60 12.30 7.33 25.52
N THR A 61 13.43 8.04 25.43
CA THR A 61 13.77 8.83 24.24
C THR A 61 13.91 7.96 22.99
N TRP A 62 14.59 6.82 23.09
CA TRP A 62 14.74 5.87 21.99
C TRP A 62 13.41 5.21 21.60
N ALA A 63 12.56 4.89 22.58
CA ALA A 63 11.21 4.40 22.32
C ALA A 63 10.38 5.44 21.54
N ASP A 64 10.36 6.71 21.97
CA ASP A 64 9.58 7.77 21.32
C ASP A 64 10.03 8.02 19.87
N ILE A 65 11.34 8.06 19.62
CA ILE A 65 11.89 8.17 18.24
C ILE A 65 11.51 6.93 17.41
N GLY A 66 11.61 5.75 18.01
CA GLY A 66 11.23 4.49 17.38
C GLY A 66 9.75 4.45 16.95
N VAL A 67 8.85 4.92 17.81
CA VAL A 67 7.41 5.05 17.52
C VAL A 67 7.16 5.98 16.33
N ILE A 68 7.87 7.13 16.24
CA ILE A 68 7.72 8.08 15.13
C ILE A 68 8.00 7.40 13.80
N PHE A 69 9.14 6.70 13.67
CA PHE A 69 9.50 6.03 12.42
C PHE A 69 8.61 4.83 12.10
N LEU A 70 8.23 4.07 13.13
CA LEU A 70 7.30 2.95 12.97
C LEU A 70 5.95 3.44 12.43
N LEU A 71 5.40 4.52 13.01
CA LEU A 71 4.13 5.10 12.59
C LEU A 71 4.21 5.82 11.25
N PHE A 72 5.34 6.45 10.94
CA PHE A 72 5.57 7.03 9.62
C PHE A 72 5.56 5.95 8.53
N ALA A 73 6.31 4.88 8.74
CA ALA A 73 6.38 3.79 7.78
C ALA A 73 5.06 3.02 7.68
N LEU A 74 4.38 2.80 8.80
CA LEU A 74 3.00 2.30 8.81
C LEU A 74 2.11 3.22 7.95
N GLY A 75 2.17 4.54 8.15
CA GLY A 75 1.49 5.53 7.33
C GLY A 75 1.75 5.34 5.82
N LEU A 76 3.00 5.08 5.42
CA LEU A 76 3.37 4.80 4.02
C LEU A 76 2.74 3.51 3.47
N GLU A 77 2.61 2.48 4.31
CA GLU A 77 1.99 1.20 3.94
C GLU A 77 0.46 1.34 3.74
N PHE A 78 -0.18 2.31 4.40
CA PHE A 78 -1.61 2.61 4.22
C PHE A 78 -1.84 3.46 2.97
N SER A 79 -2.51 2.86 1.99
CA SER A 79 -3.14 3.64 0.91
C SER A 79 -4.65 3.53 1.01
N PHE A 80 -5.36 4.64 0.80
CA PHE A 80 -6.83 4.71 0.83
C PHE A 80 -7.46 3.70 -0.14
N LYS A 81 -6.72 3.35 -1.18
CA LYS A 81 -7.10 2.37 -2.18
C LYS A 81 -7.10 0.93 -1.67
N LYS A 82 -6.21 0.58 -0.72
CA LYS A 82 -6.25 -0.73 -0.07
C LYS A 82 -7.57 -0.89 0.68
N ILE A 83 -8.01 0.15 1.41
CA ILE A 83 -9.30 0.19 2.13
C ILE A 83 -10.49 -0.05 1.19
N VAL A 84 -10.53 0.64 0.05
CA VAL A 84 -11.64 0.50 -0.92
C VAL A 84 -11.69 -0.89 -1.56
N LYS A 85 -10.56 -1.62 -1.58
CA LYS A 85 -10.49 -3.02 -2.05
C LYS A 85 -10.86 -4.04 -0.97
N VAL A 86 -10.89 -3.65 0.31
CA VAL A 86 -11.31 -4.54 1.40
C VAL A 86 -12.79 -4.87 1.19
N GLY A 87 -13.11 -6.16 1.06
CA GLY A 87 -14.49 -6.61 0.82
C GLY A 87 -15.41 -6.19 1.97
N GLY A 88 -16.68 -5.90 1.67
CA GLY A 88 -17.66 -5.46 2.68
C GLY A 88 -17.83 -6.43 3.86
N SER A 89 -17.50 -7.72 3.66
CA SER A 89 -17.48 -8.72 4.73
C SER A 89 -16.40 -8.46 5.78
N ALA A 90 -15.19 -8.12 5.37
CA ALA A 90 -14.11 -7.76 6.29
C ALA A 90 -14.43 -6.47 7.07
N ILE A 91 -15.18 -5.53 6.46
CA ILE A 91 -15.64 -4.31 7.14
C ILE A 91 -16.57 -4.61 8.30
N ILE A 92 -17.59 -5.42 8.05
CA ILE A 92 -18.54 -5.82 9.10
C ILE A 92 -17.79 -6.56 10.21
N ALA A 93 -16.95 -7.53 9.83
CA ALA A 93 -16.20 -8.34 10.79
C ALA A 93 -15.29 -7.48 11.69
N ALA A 94 -14.39 -6.65 11.13
CA ALA A 94 -13.44 -5.88 11.93
C ALA A 94 -14.14 -4.88 12.86
N CYS A 95 -15.17 -4.17 12.38
CA CYS A 95 -15.93 -3.23 13.22
C CYS A 95 -16.60 -3.94 14.40
N THR A 96 -17.18 -5.12 14.17
CA THR A 96 -17.79 -5.93 15.23
C THR A 96 -16.75 -6.44 16.22
N ILE A 97 -15.63 -6.97 15.74
CA ILE A 97 -14.54 -7.49 16.57
C ILE A 97 -14.01 -6.39 17.49
N ILE A 98 -13.60 -5.26 16.92
CA ILE A 98 -13.01 -4.15 17.68
C ILE A 98 -13.99 -3.61 18.71
N PHE A 99 -15.25 -3.38 18.32
CA PHE A 99 -16.26 -2.88 19.24
C PHE A 99 -16.48 -3.83 20.43
N CYS A 100 -16.67 -5.12 20.16
CA CYS A 100 -16.86 -6.12 21.21
C CYS A 100 -15.62 -6.30 22.09
N MET A 101 -14.42 -6.28 21.51
CA MET A 101 -13.16 -6.42 22.25
C MET A 101 -12.87 -5.19 23.13
N ILE A 102 -13.18 -3.97 22.67
CA ILE A 102 -13.09 -2.77 23.50
C ILE A 102 -14.02 -2.89 24.71
N LEU A 103 -15.27 -3.30 24.51
CA LEU A 103 -16.22 -3.51 25.61
C LEU A 103 -15.73 -4.59 26.57
N LEU A 104 -15.16 -5.69 26.06
CA LEU A 104 -14.59 -6.75 26.88
C LEU A 104 -13.43 -6.22 27.74
N GLY A 105 -12.50 -5.47 27.16
CA GLY A 105 -11.37 -4.91 27.91
C GLY A 105 -11.80 -3.88 28.95
N ILE A 106 -12.79 -3.02 28.63
CA ILE A 106 -13.39 -2.13 29.63
C ILE A 106 -14.01 -2.95 30.76
N GLY A 107 -14.76 -4.01 30.45
CA GLY A 107 -15.36 -4.89 31.45
C GLY A 107 -14.34 -5.58 32.35
N VAL A 108 -13.24 -6.09 31.77
CA VAL A 108 -12.14 -6.70 32.53
C VAL A 108 -11.44 -5.68 33.43
N GLY A 109 -11.10 -4.50 32.91
CA GLY A 109 -10.45 -3.44 33.68
C GLY A 109 -11.32 -2.93 34.84
N MET A 110 -12.61 -2.69 34.58
CA MET A 110 -13.57 -2.33 35.62
C MET A 110 -13.77 -3.45 36.65
N GLY A 111 -13.72 -4.72 36.23
CA GLY A 111 -13.79 -5.87 37.12
C GLY A 111 -12.63 -5.94 38.13
N PHE A 112 -11.45 -5.47 37.74
CA PHE A 112 -10.30 -5.29 38.64
C PHE A 112 -10.31 -3.95 39.41
N GLY A 113 -11.34 -3.12 39.24
CA GLY A 113 -11.45 -1.81 39.88
C GLY A 113 -10.48 -0.76 39.32
N TRP A 114 -9.96 -0.96 38.11
CA TRP A 114 -9.03 -0.01 37.48
C TRP A 114 -9.72 1.30 37.10
N HIS A 115 -8.91 2.36 36.96
CA HIS A 115 -9.43 3.66 36.55
C HIS A 115 -10.10 3.59 35.18
N ARG A 116 -11.02 4.53 34.90
CA ARG A 116 -11.81 4.52 33.65
C ARG A 116 -10.92 4.64 32.42
N MET A 117 -9.86 5.47 32.50
CA MET A 117 -8.89 5.60 31.40
C MET A 117 -8.08 4.32 31.21
N ASP A 118 -7.58 3.69 32.28
CA ASP A 118 -6.88 2.41 32.21
C ASP A 118 -7.74 1.34 31.53
N SER A 119 -9.01 1.25 31.90
CA SER A 119 -9.96 0.29 31.33
C SER A 119 -10.25 0.55 29.85
N LEU A 120 -10.37 1.82 29.45
CA LEU A 120 -10.60 2.23 28.06
C LEU A 120 -9.37 1.95 27.18
N PHE A 121 -8.18 2.30 27.67
CA PHE A 121 -6.92 2.04 26.99
C PHE A 121 -6.66 0.53 26.89
N LEU A 122 -6.95 -0.25 27.94
CA LEU A 122 -6.87 -1.72 27.88
C LEU A 122 -7.78 -2.27 26.77
N GLY A 123 -9.04 -1.82 26.71
CA GLY A 123 -9.97 -2.17 25.64
C GLY A 123 -9.42 -1.91 24.24
N GLY A 124 -8.77 -0.75 24.05
CA GLY A 124 -8.13 -0.44 22.78
C GLY A 124 -6.91 -1.30 22.47
N MET A 125 -6.11 -1.65 23.47
CA MET A 125 -4.93 -2.49 23.30
C MET A 125 -5.29 -3.92 22.90
N ILE A 126 -6.26 -4.54 23.57
CA ILE A 126 -6.60 -5.95 23.34
C ILE A 126 -7.46 -6.18 22.08
N ALA A 127 -8.04 -5.11 21.52
CA ALA A 127 -8.87 -5.18 20.33
C ALA A 127 -8.07 -5.34 19.03
N MET A 128 -6.76 -5.09 19.05
CA MET A 128 -5.93 -5.02 17.85
C MET A 128 -5.06 -6.27 17.68
N SER A 129 -5.20 -6.93 16.54
CA SER A 129 -4.43 -8.13 16.21
C SER A 129 -3.15 -7.80 15.41
N SER A 130 -2.16 -8.71 15.39
CA SER A 130 -0.94 -8.51 14.57
C SER A 130 -1.04 -9.09 13.16
N THR A 131 -0.79 -8.25 12.14
CA THR A 131 -0.64 -8.68 10.74
C THR A 131 0.63 -9.50 10.51
N THR A 132 1.76 -9.04 11.05
CA THR A 132 3.09 -9.64 10.81
C THR A 132 3.18 -11.07 11.36
N ILE A 133 2.65 -11.28 12.57
CA ILE A 133 2.69 -12.60 13.24
C ILE A 133 1.83 -13.62 12.46
N ILE A 134 0.64 -13.22 12.01
CA ILE A 134 -0.25 -14.11 11.26
C ILE A 134 0.27 -14.44 9.88
N TYR A 135 0.85 -13.46 9.19
CA TYR A 135 1.47 -13.71 7.90
C TYR A 135 2.56 -14.78 8.01
N LYS A 136 3.39 -14.70 9.06
CA LYS A 136 4.43 -15.68 9.35
C LYS A 136 3.84 -17.04 9.74
N ALA A 137 2.86 -17.06 10.63
CA ALA A 137 2.20 -18.29 11.07
C ALA A 137 1.52 -19.03 9.90
N PHE A 138 0.85 -18.32 8.99
CA PHE A 138 0.25 -18.92 7.80
C PHE A 138 1.27 -19.44 6.79
N ASP A 139 2.43 -18.80 6.68
CA ASP A 139 3.52 -19.29 5.85
C ASP A 139 4.12 -20.58 6.42
N ASP A 140 4.42 -20.58 7.73
CA ASP A 140 5.01 -21.72 8.42
C ASP A 140 4.06 -22.94 8.51
N LEU A 141 2.75 -22.70 8.56
CA LEU A 141 1.72 -23.75 8.52
C LEU A 141 1.29 -24.15 7.10
N GLY A 142 1.82 -23.50 6.05
CA GLY A 142 1.45 -23.79 4.66
C GLY A 142 0.01 -23.41 4.29
N LEU A 143 -0.60 -22.48 5.04
CA LEU A 143 -2.02 -22.09 4.89
C LEU A 143 -2.23 -20.90 3.94
N ARG A 144 -1.16 -20.25 3.44
CA ARG A 144 -1.27 -19.01 2.61
C ARG A 144 -2.24 -19.09 1.43
N LYS A 145 -2.38 -20.26 0.80
CA LYS A 145 -3.24 -20.46 -0.39
C LYS A 145 -4.70 -20.81 -0.05
N LYS A 146 -5.07 -20.88 1.24
CA LYS A 146 -6.43 -21.21 1.67
C LYS A 146 -7.35 -20.00 1.52
N GLN A 147 -8.62 -20.26 1.22
CA GLN A 147 -9.62 -19.20 0.95
C GLN A 147 -9.88 -18.28 2.16
N PHE A 148 -9.86 -18.82 3.38
CA PHE A 148 -10.10 -18.03 4.60
C PHE A 148 -8.95 -17.06 4.91
N THR A 149 -7.71 -17.37 4.49
CA THR A 149 -6.53 -16.53 4.73
C THR A 149 -6.67 -15.15 4.10
N GLY A 150 -7.24 -15.05 2.89
CA GLY A 150 -7.49 -13.76 2.26
C GLY A 150 -8.46 -12.89 3.06
N LEU A 151 -9.47 -13.50 3.69
CA LEU A 151 -10.42 -12.79 4.56
C LEU A 151 -9.76 -12.33 5.86
N VAL A 152 -8.97 -13.19 6.51
CA VAL A 152 -8.20 -12.83 7.72
C VAL A 152 -7.28 -11.65 7.45
N LEU A 153 -6.47 -11.71 6.39
CA LEU A 153 -5.58 -10.59 6.03
C LEU A 153 -6.36 -9.31 5.72
N SER A 154 -7.56 -9.43 5.15
CA SER A 154 -8.43 -8.26 4.88
C SER A 154 -8.99 -7.65 6.16
N ILE A 155 -9.32 -8.48 7.16
CA ILE A 155 -9.77 -8.03 8.48
C ILE A 155 -8.61 -7.33 9.20
N LEU A 156 -7.41 -7.93 9.22
CA LEU A 156 -6.22 -7.37 9.85
C LEU A 156 -5.84 -6.00 9.29
N ILE A 157 -5.84 -5.84 7.97
CA ILE A 157 -5.60 -4.54 7.31
C ILE A 157 -6.61 -3.50 7.80
N LEU A 158 -7.87 -3.90 8.03
CA LEU A 158 -8.90 -2.99 8.49
C LEU A 158 -8.81 -2.70 10.00
N GLU A 159 -8.43 -3.68 10.81
CA GLU A 159 -8.12 -3.49 12.22
C GLU A 159 -7.02 -2.44 12.38
N ASP A 160 -5.93 -2.55 11.61
CA ASP A 160 -4.84 -1.57 11.65
C ASP A 160 -5.34 -0.14 11.33
N ILE A 161 -6.25 0.01 10.36
CA ILE A 161 -6.87 1.31 10.02
C ILE A 161 -7.73 1.84 11.17
N LEU A 162 -8.56 0.97 11.75
CA LEU A 162 -9.42 1.32 12.86
C LEU A 162 -8.61 1.60 14.14
N ALA A 163 -7.43 0.99 14.29
CA ALA A 163 -6.48 1.27 15.35
C ALA A 163 -6.02 2.73 15.33
N ILE A 164 -5.75 3.28 14.15
CA ILE A 164 -5.41 4.70 14.01
C ILE A 164 -6.57 5.58 14.45
N VAL A 165 -7.78 5.29 13.96
CA VAL A 165 -8.97 6.05 14.37
C VAL A 165 -9.15 5.97 15.89
N LEU A 166 -8.93 4.79 16.47
CA LEU A 166 -9.02 4.59 17.91
C LEU A 166 -7.94 5.35 18.68
N MET A 167 -6.66 5.28 18.28
CA MET A 167 -5.56 6.05 18.90
C MET A 167 -5.85 7.54 18.92
N VAL A 168 -6.39 8.03 17.80
CA VAL A 168 -6.78 9.42 17.62
C VAL A 168 -7.93 9.80 18.57
N MET A 169 -8.94 8.94 18.72
CA MET A 169 -10.02 9.12 19.69
C MET A 169 -9.50 9.08 21.13
N LEU A 170 -8.68 8.08 21.50
CA LEU A 170 -8.10 7.92 22.84
C LEU A 170 -7.23 9.13 23.22
N SER A 171 -6.38 9.61 22.31
CA SER A 171 -5.56 10.80 22.53
C SER A 171 -6.40 12.05 22.78
N THR A 172 -7.53 12.17 22.10
CA THR A 172 -8.42 13.34 22.25
C THR A 172 -9.16 13.30 23.58
N MET A 173 -9.66 12.13 23.96
CA MET A 173 -10.30 11.91 25.26
C MET A 173 -9.32 12.12 26.43
N ALA A 174 -8.06 11.78 26.22
CA ALA A 174 -6.98 12.02 27.17
C ALA A 174 -6.71 13.52 27.40
N VAL A 175 -6.67 14.31 26.32
CA VAL A 175 -6.37 15.76 26.39
C VAL A 175 -7.55 16.58 26.92
N SER A 176 -8.79 16.16 26.67
CA SER A 176 -9.96 16.99 27.01
C SER A 176 -10.28 17.03 28.51
N HIS A 177 -9.76 16.10 29.34
CA HIS A 177 -9.98 15.92 30.79
C HIS A 177 -11.43 15.90 31.31
N ASN A 178 -12.41 16.34 30.51
CA ASN A 178 -13.83 16.40 30.79
C ASN A 178 -14.56 15.39 29.91
N PHE A 179 -15.35 14.54 30.55
CA PHE A 179 -16.19 13.52 29.92
C PHE A 179 -17.65 13.97 29.75
N GLU A 180 -17.89 15.28 29.65
CA GLU A 180 -19.21 15.78 29.28
C GLU A 180 -19.42 15.54 27.78
N GLY A 181 -20.56 14.92 27.43
CA GLY A 181 -20.81 14.44 26.06
C GLY A 181 -20.74 15.51 24.99
N THR A 182 -20.96 16.78 25.34
CA THR A 182 -20.85 17.94 24.45
C THR A 182 -19.40 18.36 24.18
N GLU A 183 -18.56 18.45 25.21
CA GLU A 183 -17.13 18.79 25.08
C GLU A 183 -16.34 17.68 24.38
N MET A 184 -16.74 16.42 24.59
CA MET A 184 -16.18 15.28 23.88
C MET A 184 -16.53 15.32 22.38
N LEU A 185 -17.78 15.67 22.04
CA LEU A 185 -18.22 15.83 20.65
C LEU A 185 -17.48 16.99 19.96
N GLU A 186 -17.26 18.08 20.68
CA GLU A 186 -16.49 19.22 20.18
C GLU A 186 -15.02 18.87 19.95
N SER A 187 -14.40 18.16 20.90
CA SER A 187 -13.00 17.73 20.80
C SER A 187 -12.81 16.73 19.65
N ILE A 188 -13.70 15.75 19.50
CA ILE A 188 -13.71 14.81 18.37
C ILE A 188 -13.98 15.56 17.05
N GLY A 189 -14.90 16.53 17.05
CA GLY A 189 -15.21 17.36 15.87
C GLY A 189 -14.00 18.18 15.42
N LYS A 190 -13.30 18.83 16.36
CA LYS A 190 -12.08 19.60 16.12
C LYS A 190 -10.95 18.72 15.60
N LEU A 191 -10.79 17.53 16.16
CA LEU A 191 -9.84 16.52 15.71
C LEU A 191 -10.13 16.05 14.28
N LEU A 192 -11.36 15.59 14.00
CA LEU A 192 -11.76 15.14 12.67
C LEU A 192 -11.58 16.24 11.63
N PHE A 193 -11.87 17.47 12.03
CA PHE A 193 -11.65 18.65 11.22
C PHE A 193 -10.16 18.86 10.89
N PHE A 194 -9.26 18.86 11.88
CA PHE A 194 -7.82 19.01 11.64
C PHE A 194 -7.23 17.84 10.86
N LEU A 195 -7.68 16.62 11.15
CA LEU A 195 -7.32 15.41 10.41
C LEU A 195 -7.64 15.57 8.93
N ILE A 196 -8.90 15.90 8.61
CA ILE A 196 -9.35 16.01 7.23
C ILE A 196 -8.74 17.24 6.55
N LEU A 197 -8.53 18.34 7.28
CA LEU A 197 -7.81 19.51 6.78
C LEU A 197 -6.38 19.16 6.36
N TRP A 198 -5.58 18.60 7.26
CA TRP A 198 -4.20 18.19 6.96
C TRP A 198 -4.14 17.18 5.85
N PHE A 199 -5.09 16.25 5.81
CA PHE A 199 -5.15 15.25 4.78
C PHE A 199 -5.46 15.84 3.40
N VAL A 200 -6.47 16.72 3.31
CA VAL A 200 -6.84 17.37 2.04
C VAL A 200 -5.74 18.33 1.58
N VAL A 201 -5.19 19.13 2.48
CA VAL A 201 -4.11 20.07 2.18
C VAL A 201 -2.84 19.31 1.80
N GLY A 202 -2.51 18.25 2.53
CA GLY A 202 -1.36 17.38 2.28
C GLY A 202 -1.41 16.71 0.91
N ILE A 203 -2.53 16.07 0.55
CA ILE A 203 -2.71 15.45 -0.77
C ILE A 203 -2.64 16.47 -1.92
N TYR A 204 -2.96 17.73 -1.65
CA TYR A 204 -2.87 18.77 -2.68
C TYR A 204 -1.45 19.35 -2.79
N LEU A 205 -0.83 19.71 -1.65
CA LEU A 205 0.46 20.40 -1.60
C LEU A 205 1.64 19.46 -1.84
N ILE A 206 1.69 18.32 -1.14
CA ILE A 206 2.86 17.45 -1.12
C ILE A 206 3.13 16.80 -2.49
N PRO A 207 2.14 16.20 -3.19
CA PRO A 207 2.40 15.64 -4.52
C PRO A 207 2.83 16.69 -5.54
N GLU A 208 2.30 17.92 -5.48
CA GLU A 208 2.69 18.98 -6.41
C GLU A 208 4.12 19.48 -6.12
N PHE A 209 4.49 19.58 -4.84
CA PHE A 209 5.85 19.88 -4.41
C PHE A 209 6.84 18.81 -4.91
N LEU A 210 6.59 17.53 -4.62
CA LEU A 210 7.44 16.43 -5.07
C LEU A 210 7.55 16.38 -6.59
N LYS A 211 6.44 16.56 -7.32
CA LYS A 211 6.42 16.58 -8.78
C LYS A 211 7.26 17.71 -9.37
N ARG A 212 7.23 18.91 -8.76
CA ARG A 212 8.01 20.07 -9.22
C ARG A 212 9.49 19.89 -8.94
N CYS A 213 9.84 19.30 -7.79
CA CYS A 213 11.21 19.06 -7.39
C CYS A 213 11.79 17.77 -7.99
N ARG A 214 10.99 16.89 -8.59
CA ARG A 214 11.36 15.54 -9.06
C ARG A 214 12.68 15.45 -9.84
N LYS A 215 13.02 16.45 -10.67
CA LYS A 215 14.29 16.46 -11.42
C LYS A 215 15.53 16.58 -10.53
N LEU A 216 15.36 17.09 -9.32
CA LEU A 216 16.38 17.30 -8.29
C LEU A 216 16.33 16.20 -7.20
N MET A 217 15.36 15.28 -7.28
CA MET A 217 15.16 14.25 -6.26
C MET A 217 15.83 12.94 -6.69
N GLY A 218 17.11 12.80 -6.34
CA GLY A 218 17.76 11.48 -6.29
C GLY A 218 17.25 10.63 -5.12
N GLU A 219 17.69 9.38 -5.02
CA GLU A 219 17.29 8.46 -3.93
C GLU A 219 17.64 9.06 -2.54
N GLU A 220 18.84 9.62 -2.38
CA GLU A 220 19.28 10.26 -1.13
C GLU A 220 18.42 11.48 -0.76
N THR A 221 18.21 12.39 -1.72
CA THR A 221 17.38 13.59 -1.51
C THR A 221 15.93 13.22 -1.20
N LEU A 222 15.39 12.18 -1.84
CA LEU A 222 14.02 11.72 -1.60
C LEU A 222 13.87 11.20 -0.16
N LEU A 223 14.84 10.44 0.35
CA LEU A 223 14.86 10.00 1.74
C LEU A 223 14.88 11.22 2.67
N ILE A 224 15.83 12.14 2.50
CA ILE A 224 15.96 13.34 3.36
C ILE A 224 14.68 14.17 3.35
N VAL A 225 14.10 14.44 2.18
CA VAL A 225 12.86 15.21 2.05
C VAL A 225 11.70 14.47 2.71
N SER A 226 11.58 13.16 2.54
CA SER A 226 10.51 12.37 3.15
C SER A 226 10.57 12.41 4.69
N LEU A 227 11.76 12.29 5.27
CA LEU A 227 11.97 12.38 6.72
C LEU A 227 11.78 13.81 7.23
N ALA A 228 12.23 14.82 6.48
CA ALA A 228 11.99 16.23 6.83
C ALA A 228 10.50 16.57 6.86
N LEU A 229 9.73 16.06 5.89
CA LEU A 229 8.28 16.20 5.88
C LEU A 229 7.63 15.47 7.07
N CYS A 230 8.11 14.27 7.41
CA CYS A 230 7.64 13.52 8.58
C CYS A 230 7.84 14.32 9.88
N PHE A 231 9.07 14.75 10.16
CA PHE A 231 9.35 15.54 11.35
C PHE A 231 8.66 16.91 11.34
N GLY A 232 8.51 17.53 10.17
CA GLY A 232 7.73 18.77 10.02
C GLY A 232 6.28 18.58 10.49
N MET A 233 5.64 17.47 10.13
CA MET A 233 4.28 17.17 10.60
C MET A 233 4.22 16.77 12.07
N VAL A 234 5.24 16.09 12.59
CA VAL A 234 5.36 15.80 14.03
C VAL A 234 5.36 17.10 14.84
N VAL A 235 6.18 18.08 14.44
CA VAL A 235 6.25 19.40 15.09
C VAL A 235 4.92 20.15 14.97
N MET A 236 4.31 20.17 13.78
CA MET A 236 3.00 20.78 13.59
C MET A 236 1.93 20.13 14.48
N ALA A 237 1.97 18.80 14.61
CA ALA A 237 1.02 18.05 15.45
C ALA A 237 1.14 18.43 16.92
N ALA A 238 2.37 18.48 17.44
CA ALA A 238 2.65 18.89 18.81
C ALA A 238 2.12 20.31 19.10
N HIS A 239 2.31 21.27 18.19
CA HIS A 239 1.79 22.63 18.34
C HIS A 239 0.27 22.75 18.31
N THR A 240 -0.42 21.79 17.69
CA THR A 240 -1.89 21.71 17.66
C THR A 240 -2.49 20.89 18.80
N GLY A 241 -1.67 20.34 19.69
CA GLY A 241 -2.10 19.52 20.83
C GLY A 241 -2.34 18.04 20.49
N PHE A 242 -1.76 17.54 19.39
CA PHE A 242 -1.81 16.12 19.03
C PHE A 242 -0.44 15.45 19.28
N SER A 243 -0.43 14.12 19.38
CA SER A 243 0.79 13.35 19.62
C SER A 243 1.76 13.38 18.43
N ALA A 244 3.05 13.24 18.71
CA ALA A 244 4.10 13.11 17.69
C ALA A 244 3.84 11.92 16.76
N ALA A 245 3.47 10.79 17.36
CA ALA A 245 2.99 9.57 16.73
C ALA A 245 1.94 9.84 15.63
N PHE A 246 0.92 10.63 15.94
CA PHE A 246 -0.14 10.98 15.01
C PHE A 246 0.38 11.81 13.83
N GLY A 247 1.21 12.83 14.08
CA GLY A 247 1.81 13.65 13.02
C GLY A 247 2.64 12.83 12.03
N ALA A 248 3.45 11.89 12.54
CA ALA A 248 4.27 10.98 11.74
C ALA A 248 3.40 10.10 10.84
N PHE A 249 2.36 9.48 11.42
CA PHE A 249 1.39 8.67 10.70
C PHE A 249 0.71 9.43 9.56
N ILE A 250 0.22 10.64 9.84
CA ILE A 250 -0.50 11.46 8.85
C ILE A 250 0.40 11.80 7.67
N MET A 251 1.65 12.20 7.91
CA MET A 251 2.57 12.46 6.81
C MET A 251 2.86 11.20 5.98
N GLY A 252 3.07 10.06 6.64
CA GLY A 252 3.23 8.78 5.95
C GLY A 252 2.05 8.49 5.02
N SER A 253 0.82 8.64 5.52
CA SER A 253 -0.40 8.41 4.74
C SER A 253 -0.58 9.38 3.55
N ILE A 254 -0.12 10.63 3.70
CA ILE A 254 -0.13 11.61 2.61
C ILE A 254 0.90 11.22 1.54
N LEU A 255 2.12 10.82 1.95
CA LEU A 255 3.16 10.37 1.05
C LEU A 255 2.80 9.05 0.34
N ALA A 256 2.03 8.17 0.99
CA ALA A 256 1.54 6.92 0.40
C ALA A 256 0.69 7.13 -0.86
N GLU A 257 0.05 8.30 -1.00
CA GLU A 257 -0.77 8.66 -2.16
C GLU A 257 0.03 9.36 -3.29
N THR A 258 1.34 9.55 -3.11
CA THR A 258 2.23 10.13 -4.13
C THR A 258 2.69 9.08 -5.16
N ILE A 259 3.30 9.53 -6.27
CA ILE A 259 3.84 8.64 -7.30
C ILE A 259 5.12 7.96 -6.79
N GLU A 260 5.85 8.64 -5.91
CA GLU A 260 7.13 8.26 -5.33
C GLU A 260 6.97 7.34 -4.10
N ALA A 261 5.74 7.04 -3.67
CA ALA A 261 5.44 6.26 -2.46
C ALA A 261 6.24 4.95 -2.33
N GLU A 262 6.38 4.18 -3.41
CA GLU A 262 7.12 2.91 -3.41
C GLU A 262 8.64 3.12 -3.28
N SER A 263 9.17 4.16 -3.92
CA SER A 263 10.56 4.57 -3.74
C SER A 263 10.82 5.03 -2.31
N ILE A 264 9.91 5.84 -1.75
CA ILE A 264 10.00 6.30 -0.35
C ILE A 264 9.93 5.10 0.60
N ASP A 265 8.98 4.18 0.41
CA ASP A 265 8.85 2.96 1.23
C ASP A 265 10.14 2.13 1.19
N ARG A 266 10.70 1.87 0.00
CA ARG A 266 11.98 1.14 -0.14
C ARG A 266 13.14 1.86 0.56
N LEU A 267 13.23 3.18 0.47
CA LEU A 267 14.33 3.97 1.05
C LEU A 267 14.19 4.13 2.57
N VAL A 268 12.96 4.22 3.08
CA VAL A 268 12.66 4.35 4.51
C VAL A 268 12.70 2.99 5.21
N LYS A 269 12.52 1.88 4.49
CA LYS A 269 12.52 0.53 5.07
C LYS A 269 13.72 0.23 5.99
N PRO A 270 14.99 0.51 5.63
CA PRO A 270 16.12 0.30 6.56
C PRO A 270 16.01 1.13 7.83
N VAL A 271 15.50 2.37 7.72
CA VAL A 271 15.25 3.27 8.85
C VAL A 271 14.14 2.69 9.75
N LYS A 272 13.03 2.25 9.15
CA LYS A 272 11.93 1.57 9.84
C LYS A 272 12.42 0.35 10.60
N ASP A 273 13.19 -0.52 9.95
CA ASP A 273 13.63 -1.79 10.55
C ASP A 273 14.61 -1.54 11.71
N LEU A 274 15.51 -0.56 11.59
CA LEU A 274 16.43 -0.14 12.65
C LEU A 274 15.69 0.45 13.84
N PHE A 275 14.86 1.48 13.61
CA PHE A 275 14.14 2.19 14.68
C PHE A 275 13.00 1.36 15.28
N GLY A 276 12.42 0.44 14.50
CA GLY A 276 11.50 -0.57 15.00
C GLY A 276 12.19 -1.53 15.96
N ALA A 277 13.40 -2.01 15.65
CA ALA A 277 14.17 -2.82 16.59
C ALA A 277 14.48 -2.05 17.88
N ILE A 278 14.95 -0.80 17.76
CA ILE A 278 15.22 0.07 18.92
C ILE A 278 13.96 0.26 19.76
N PHE A 279 12.81 0.54 19.14
CA PHE A 279 11.52 0.64 19.82
C PHE A 279 11.20 -0.61 20.61
N PHE A 280 11.14 -1.79 19.98
CA PHE A 280 10.72 -3.03 20.63
C PHE A 280 11.68 -3.52 21.72
N VAL A 281 12.99 -3.27 21.55
CA VAL A 281 13.96 -3.52 22.62
C VAL A 281 13.71 -2.54 23.78
N SER A 282 13.48 -1.26 23.49
CA SER A 282 13.18 -0.27 24.53
C SER A 282 11.90 -0.61 25.30
N VAL A 283 10.87 -1.08 24.60
CA VAL A 283 9.64 -1.67 25.18
C VAL A 283 9.97 -2.82 26.12
N GLY A 284 10.81 -3.77 25.69
CA GLY A 284 11.21 -4.90 26.53
C GLY A 284 11.98 -4.49 27.79
N MET A 285 12.80 -3.45 27.71
CA MET A 285 13.59 -2.94 28.85
C MET A 285 12.73 -2.25 29.91
N MET A 286 11.54 -1.77 29.54
CA MET A 286 10.56 -1.20 30.48
C MET A 286 9.80 -2.28 31.27
N VAL A 287 9.92 -3.55 30.88
CA VAL A 287 9.26 -4.65 31.60
C VAL A 287 10.05 -4.96 32.87
N ASP A 288 9.40 -4.77 34.01
CA ASP A 288 9.90 -5.19 35.32
C ASP A 288 9.44 -6.64 35.62
N PRO A 289 10.36 -7.60 35.81
CA PRO A 289 10.03 -8.97 36.19
C PRO A 289 9.20 -9.07 37.49
N ALA A 290 9.40 -8.17 38.46
CA ALA A 290 8.63 -8.16 39.70
C ALA A 290 7.15 -7.86 39.43
N MET A 291 6.88 -6.92 38.53
CA MET A 291 5.53 -6.57 38.09
C MET A 291 4.83 -7.73 37.37
N ILE A 292 5.55 -8.60 36.65
CA ILE A 292 4.94 -9.80 36.03
C ILE A 292 4.40 -10.74 37.11
N VAL A 293 5.13 -10.90 38.23
CA VAL A 293 4.73 -11.76 39.34
C VAL A 293 3.56 -11.12 40.09
N GLU A 294 3.64 -9.82 40.39
CA GLU A 294 2.59 -9.07 41.08
C GLU A 294 1.27 -9.09 40.30
N TYR A 295 1.33 -8.84 38.99
CA TYR A 295 0.16 -8.78 38.11
C TYR A 295 -0.11 -10.10 37.36
N ALA A 296 0.39 -11.23 37.87
CA ALA A 296 0.19 -12.54 37.24
C ALA A 296 -1.30 -12.88 37.03
N VAL A 297 -2.15 -12.56 38.01
CA VAL A 297 -3.60 -12.80 37.92
C VAL A 297 -4.24 -11.96 36.81
N PRO A 298 -4.08 -10.62 36.77
CA PRO A 298 -4.52 -9.82 35.62
C PRO A 298 -3.98 -10.30 34.27
N ILE A 299 -2.69 -10.66 34.17
CA ILE A 299 -2.10 -11.16 32.93
C ILE A 299 -2.81 -12.42 32.44
N ILE A 300 -3.05 -13.40 33.32
CA ILE A 300 -3.75 -14.63 32.97
C ILE A 300 -5.19 -14.35 32.55
N VAL A 301 -5.92 -13.53 33.32
CA VAL A 301 -7.32 -13.19 33.03
C VAL A 301 -7.44 -12.45 31.69
N ILE A 302 -6.58 -11.47 31.44
CA ILE A 302 -6.56 -10.72 30.19
C ILE A 302 -6.17 -11.63 29.03
N THR A 303 -5.17 -12.51 29.20
CA THR A 303 -4.78 -13.50 28.17
C THR A 303 -5.96 -14.39 27.78
N LEU A 304 -6.67 -14.93 28.78
CA LEU A 304 -7.87 -15.74 28.53
C LEU A 304 -8.98 -14.91 27.88
N ALA A 305 -9.19 -13.67 28.32
CA ALA A 305 -10.15 -12.76 27.72
C ALA A 305 -9.83 -12.46 26.25
N VAL A 306 -8.55 -12.28 25.89
CA VAL A 306 -8.14 -12.08 24.49
C VAL A 306 -8.38 -13.33 23.66
N ILE A 307 -7.94 -14.50 24.12
CA ILE A 307 -8.08 -15.75 23.36
C ILE A 307 -9.56 -16.08 23.14
N LEU A 308 -10.36 -16.04 24.21
CA LEU A 308 -11.79 -16.34 24.14
C LEU A 308 -12.55 -15.24 23.39
N GLY A 309 -12.27 -13.98 23.69
CA GLY A 309 -12.90 -12.82 23.06
C GLY A 309 -12.67 -12.79 21.55
N GLN A 310 -11.42 -12.92 21.11
CA GLN A 310 -11.09 -12.93 19.68
C GLN A 310 -11.66 -14.16 18.97
N SER A 311 -11.63 -15.33 19.61
CA SER A 311 -12.21 -16.55 19.02
C SER A 311 -13.74 -16.41 18.85
N VAL A 312 -14.44 -15.89 19.87
CA VAL A 312 -15.90 -15.75 19.88
C VAL A 312 -16.34 -14.58 19.01
N PHE A 313 -15.85 -13.37 19.28
CA PHE A 313 -16.23 -12.17 18.55
C PHE A 313 -15.69 -12.13 17.13
N GLY A 314 -14.52 -12.73 16.88
CA GLY A 314 -13.99 -12.97 15.53
C GLY A 314 -14.87 -13.90 14.71
N THR A 315 -15.27 -15.04 15.29
CA THR A 315 -16.22 -15.95 14.63
C THR A 315 -17.56 -15.26 14.39
N PHE A 316 -18.08 -14.57 15.40
CA PHE A 316 -19.36 -13.87 15.31
C PHE A 316 -19.35 -12.77 14.25
N GLY A 317 -18.32 -11.93 14.21
CA GLY A 317 -18.18 -10.86 13.22
C GLY A 317 -18.12 -11.40 11.79
N VAL A 318 -17.44 -12.53 11.58
CA VAL A 318 -17.36 -13.17 10.26
C VAL A 318 -18.66 -13.89 9.87
N ILE A 319 -19.40 -14.47 10.81
CA ILE A 319 -20.76 -14.98 10.55
C ILE A 319 -21.69 -13.84 10.14
N LEU A 320 -21.66 -12.71 10.87
CA LEU A 320 -22.45 -11.52 10.58
C LEU A 320 -22.13 -10.96 9.19
N SER A 321 -20.91 -11.19 8.71
CA SER A 321 -20.46 -10.81 7.37
C SER A 321 -21.00 -11.71 6.23
N GLY A 322 -21.75 -12.77 6.55
CA GLY A 322 -22.36 -13.70 5.58
C GLY A 322 -21.51 -14.91 5.23
N LYS A 323 -20.50 -15.25 6.04
CA LYS A 323 -19.60 -16.40 5.77
C LYS A 323 -20.02 -17.65 6.57
N PRO A 324 -19.76 -18.85 6.02
CA PRO A 324 -20.11 -20.10 6.69
C PRO A 324 -19.31 -20.30 7.98
N LEU A 325 -19.89 -21.03 8.94
CA LEU A 325 -19.34 -21.25 10.29
C LEU A 325 -17.89 -21.73 10.28
N LYS A 326 -17.57 -22.70 9.42
CA LYS A 326 -16.21 -23.23 9.29
C LYS A 326 -15.19 -22.15 8.96
N THR A 327 -15.50 -21.30 7.96
CA THR A 327 -14.64 -20.16 7.59
C THR A 327 -14.57 -19.12 8.70
N ALA A 328 -15.69 -18.86 9.39
CA ALA A 328 -15.75 -17.90 10.47
C ALA A 328 -14.88 -18.30 11.67
N MET A 329 -14.94 -19.57 12.08
CA MET A 329 -14.09 -20.09 13.15
C MET A 329 -12.61 -20.12 12.77
N GLN A 330 -12.30 -20.52 11.53
CA GLN A 330 -10.92 -20.39 11.00
C GLN A 330 -10.41 -18.95 11.06
N CYS A 331 -11.27 -17.96 10.80
CA CYS A 331 -10.89 -16.56 10.92
C CYS A 331 -10.71 -16.14 12.39
N GLY A 332 -11.70 -16.36 13.26
CA GLY A 332 -11.65 -15.91 14.66
C GLY A 332 -10.49 -16.51 15.45
N PHE A 333 -10.21 -17.80 15.27
CA PHE A 333 -9.08 -18.47 15.94
C PHE A 333 -7.71 -17.99 15.43
N SER A 334 -7.66 -17.40 14.24
CA SER A 334 -6.45 -16.79 13.66
C SER A 334 -6.23 -15.34 14.11
N LEU A 335 -7.11 -14.74 14.92
CA LEU A 335 -7.02 -13.34 15.37
C LEU A 335 -6.74 -13.23 16.88
N THR A 336 -6.26 -14.30 17.51
CA THR A 336 -6.18 -14.43 18.98
C THR A 336 -4.97 -13.75 19.65
N GLN A 337 -4.17 -13.02 18.89
CA GLN A 337 -2.92 -12.41 19.35
C GLN A 337 -2.94 -10.90 19.31
N ILE A 338 -2.35 -10.29 20.33
CA ILE A 338 -2.16 -8.85 20.41
C ILE A 338 -1.00 -8.41 19.52
N GLY A 339 -1.21 -7.40 18.67
CA GLY A 339 -0.19 -6.89 17.77
C GLY A 339 0.58 -5.66 18.21
N GLU A 340 1.44 -5.20 17.31
CA GLU A 340 2.33 -4.04 17.48
C GLU A 340 1.58 -2.77 17.89
N PHE A 341 0.33 -2.61 17.41
CA PHE A 341 -0.52 -1.48 17.73
C PHE A 341 -0.88 -1.38 19.21
N ALA A 342 -0.94 -2.50 19.94
CA ALA A 342 -1.21 -2.44 21.38
C ALA A 342 -0.07 -1.78 22.13
N PHE A 343 1.19 -2.01 21.74
CA PHE A 343 2.34 -1.33 22.34
C PHE A 343 2.35 0.16 22.02
N ILE A 344 1.92 0.54 20.81
CA ILE A 344 1.80 1.94 20.42
C ILE A 344 0.70 2.62 21.24
N ILE A 345 -0.47 1.99 21.42
CA ILE A 345 -1.57 2.51 22.24
C ILE A 345 -1.15 2.62 23.71
N ALA A 346 -0.43 1.62 24.23
CA ALA A 346 0.11 1.64 25.59
C ALA A 346 1.09 2.81 25.78
N SER A 347 2.04 2.97 24.85
CA SER A 347 3.03 4.06 24.85
C SER A 347 2.36 5.42 24.76
N LEU A 348 1.28 5.53 23.97
CA LEU A 348 0.48 6.74 23.86
C LEU A 348 -0.15 7.10 25.23
N GLY A 349 -0.75 6.13 25.93
CA GLY A 349 -1.32 6.35 27.26
C GLY A 349 -0.30 6.85 28.29
N VAL A 350 0.90 6.24 28.29
CA VAL A 350 2.02 6.65 29.15
C VAL A 350 2.52 8.05 28.76
N SER A 351 2.67 8.35 27.46
CA SER A 351 3.14 9.66 26.99
C SER A 351 2.18 10.80 27.36
N LEU A 352 0.87 10.52 27.35
CA LEU A 352 -0.18 11.45 27.73
C LEU A 352 -0.41 11.50 29.25
N HIS A 353 0.29 10.65 30.03
CA HIS A 353 0.16 10.53 31.48
C HIS A 353 -1.30 10.25 31.93
N VAL A 354 -2.03 9.46 31.13
CA VAL A 354 -3.44 9.11 31.39
C VAL A 354 -3.66 7.65 31.77
N THR A 355 -2.63 6.83 31.64
CA THR A 355 -2.64 5.42 32.05
C THR A 355 -1.63 5.18 33.15
N SER A 356 -1.98 4.28 34.06
CA SER A 356 -1.10 3.81 35.13
C SER A 356 0.07 2.97 34.58
N ASP A 357 1.24 3.05 35.22
CA ASP A 357 2.48 2.43 34.75
C ASP A 357 2.41 0.89 34.65
N PHE A 358 1.51 0.24 35.41
CA PHE A 358 1.35 -1.22 35.41
C PHE A 358 0.74 -1.76 34.11
N LEU A 359 -0.04 -0.95 33.38
CA LEU A 359 -0.82 -1.42 32.24
C LEU A 359 0.11 -1.86 31.09
N TYR A 360 1.20 -1.13 30.92
CA TYR A 360 2.16 -1.34 29.84
C TYR A 360 2.87 -2.71 29.97
N PRO A 361 3.52 -3.07 31.11
CA PRO A 361 4.10 -4.40 31.30
C PRO A 361 3.09 -5.55 31.16
N ILE A 362 1.85 -5.38 31.65
CA ILE A 362 0.80 -6.39 31.52
C ILE A 362 0.53 -6.71 30.06
N VAL A 363 0.33 -5.69 29.22
CA VAL A 363 0.01 -5.89 27.80
C VAL A 363 1.18 -6.49 27.03
N VAL A 364 2.42 -6.17 27.41
CA VAL A 364 3.63 -6.83 26.89
C VAL A 364 3.63 -8.32 27.22
N ALA A 365 3.39 -8.70 28.48
CA ALA A 365 3.32 -10.10 28.87
C ALA A 365 2.19 -10.85 28.13
N VAL A 366 1.00 -10.26 28.04
CA VAL A 366 -0.14 -10.85 27.32
C VAL A 366 0.17 -11.02 25.83
N SER A 367 0.79 -10.04 25.17
CA SER A 367 1.16 -10.15 23.75
C SER A 367 2.16 -11.28 23.50
N VAL A 368 3.16 -11.43 24.37
CA VAL A 368 4.13 -12.55 24.30
C VAL A 368 3.41 -13.89 24.41
N ILE A 369 2.56 -14.06 25.43
CA ILE A 369 1.85 -15.33 25.68
C ILE A 369 0.90 -15.65 24.51
N THR A 370 0.10 -14.68 24.07
CA THR A 370 -0.87 -14.87 22.97
C THR A 370 -0.18 -15.18 21.64
N THR A 371 0.97 -14.54 21.36
CA THR A 371 1.81 -14.84 20.18
C THR A 371 2.30 -16.29 20.17
N PHE A 372 2.74 -16.80 21.33
CA PHE A 372 3.14 -18.20 21.43
C PHE A 372 1.97 -19.17 21.24
N LEU A 373 0.76 -18.79 21.69
CA LEU A 373 -0.44 -19.62 21.56
C LEU A 373 -1.07 -19.59 20.16
N THR A 374 -0.80 -18.58 19.34
CA THR A 374 -1.45 -18.39 18.03
C THR A 374 -1.36 -19.59 17.09
N PRO A 375 -0.18 -20.22 16.86
CA PRO A 375 -0.09 -21.34 15.94
C PRO A 375 -0.93 -22.54 16.39
N TYR A 376 -1.09 -22.72 17.70
CA TYR A 376 -1.96 -23.74 18.29
C TYR A 376 -3.43 -23.41 18.08
N MET A 377 -3.83 -22.15 18.27
CA MET A 377 -5.22 -21.71 18.02
C MET A 377 -5.62 -21.91 16.55
N ILE A 378 -4.73 -21.56 15.61
CA ILE A 378 -4.97 -21.79 14.17
C ILE A 378 -5.21 -23.27 13.87
N ARG A 379 -4.42 -24.18 14.48
CA ARG A 379 -4.60 -25.63 14.31
C ARG A 379 -5.89 -26.15 14.96
N LEU A 380 -6.29 -25.58 16.09
CA LEU A 380 -7.53 -25.95 16.79
C LEU A 380 -8.80 -25.47 16.09
N ALA A 381 -8.70 -24.53 15.15
CA ALA A 381 -9.86 -23.98 14.47
C ALA A 381 -10.70 -25.03 13.72
N GLU A 382 -10.05 -26.00 13.07
CA GLU A 382 -10.74 -27.06 12.33
C GLU A 382 -11.49 -28.06 13.24
N PRO A 383 -10.87 -28.69 14.26
CA PRO A 383 -11.59 -29.57 15.17
C PRO A 383 -12.67 -28.84 15.98
N ALA A 384 -12.43 -27.59 16.37
CA ALA A 384 -13.43 -26.76 17.03
C ALA A 384 -14.64 -26.51 16.10
N SER A 385 -14.40 -26.24 14.81
CA SER A 385 -15.48 -26.04 13.84
C SER A 385 -16.36 -27.27 13.65
N THR A 386 -15.76 -28.47 13.61
CA THR A 386 -16.52 -29.72 13.51
C THR A 386 -17.30 -30.02 14.78
N PHE A 387 -16.74 -29.71 15.95
CA PHE A 387 -17.42 -29.92 17.23
C PHE A 387 -18.64 -29.01 17.37
N VAL A 388 -18.49 -27.72 17.05
CA VAL A 388 -19.59 -26.75 17.10
C VAL A 388 -20.65 -27.09 16.06
N ASP A 389 -20.27 -27.46 14.84
CA ASP A 389 -21.23 -27.87 13.81
C ASP A 389 -22.00 -29.15 14.19
N ALA A 390 -21.37 -30.09 14.90
CA ALA A 390 -22.05 -31.29 15.42
C ALA A 390 -23.11 -30.97 16.50
N HIS A 391 -22.89 -29.94 17.31
CA HIS A 391 -23.77 -29.56 18.43
C HIS A 391 -24.73 -28.42 18.10
N LEU A 392 -24.63 -27.79 16.92
CA LEU A 392 -25.47 -26.65 16.55
C LEU A 392 -26.92 -27.11 16.21
N PRO A 393 -27.97 -26.45 16.74
CA PRO A 393 -29.35 -26.78 16.38
C PRO A 393 -29.64 -26.59 14.88
N GLU A 394 -30.42 -27.50 14.29
CA GLU A 394 -30.77 -27.49 12.86
C GLU A 394 -31.42 -26.17 12.38
N SER A 395 -32.18 -25.49 13.25
CA SER A 395 -32.78 -24.18 12.97
C SER A 395 -31.72 -23.10 12.71
N TRP A 396 -30.62 -23.11 13.49
CA TRP A 396 -29.51 -22.18 13.34
C TRP A 396 -28.68 -22.49 12.10
N LYS A 397 -28.45 -23.79 11.80
CA LYS A 397 -27.79 -24.21 10.54
C LYS A 397 -28.56 -23.73 9.31
N LYS A 398 -29.88 -23.93 9.27
CA LYS A 398 -30.75 -23.49 8.17
C LYS A 398 -30.83 -21.98 8.03
N MET A 399 -30.72 -21.23 9.14
CA MET A 399 -30.67 -19.77 9.13
C MET A 399 -29.34 -19.28 8.52
N MET A 400 -28.22 -19.81 9.01
CA MET A 400 -26.88 -19.44 8.53
C MET A 400 -26.65 -19.80 7.06
N MET A 401 -27.10 -20.98 6.61
CA MET A 401 -26.97 -21.38 5.20
C MET A 401 -27.76 -20.46 4.27
N ARG A 402 -29.01 -20.08 4.62
CA ARG A 402 -29.81 -19.11 3.86
C ARG A 402 -29.16 -17.74 3.77
N TYR A 403 -28.56 -17.28 4.86
CA TYR A 403 -27.86 -15.99 4.90
C TYR A 403 -26.60 -15.99 4.03
N SER A 404 -25.84 -17.09 4.01
CA SER A 404 -24.65 -17.25 3.16
C SER A 404 -24.97 -17.35 1.66
N SER A 405 -26.11 -17.96 1.30
CA SER A 405 -26.55 -18.07 -0.09
C SER A 405 -27.25 -16.79 -0.60
N GLY A 406 -27.88 -16.01 0.29
CA GLY A 406 -28.58 -14.77 -0.06
C GLY A 406 -27.65 -13.59 -0.40
N SER A 407 -26.35 -13.68 -0.10
CA SER A 407 -25.40 -12.60 -0.37
C SER A 407 -24.89 -12.53 -1.82
N GLN A 408 -25.23 -13.50 -2.68
CA GLN A 408 -24.77 -13.56 -4.08
C GLN A 408 -25.84 -13.25 -5.13
N THR A 409 -27.13 -13.21 -4.76
CA THR A 409 -28.23 -13.24 -5.76
C THR A 409 -29.24 -12.10 -5.67
N ALA A 410 -28.94 -11.05 -4.90
CA ALA A 410 -29.73 -9.81 -4.95
C ALA A 410 -28.81 -8.65 -5.31
N LEU A 411 -29.39 -7.58 -5.88
CA LEU A 411 -28.87 -6.21 -5.97
C LEU A 411 -28.46 -5.72 -7.38
N ASN A 412 -29.46 -5.48 -8.24
CA ASN A 412 -29.29 -4.57 -9.39
C ASN A 412 -30.05 -3.22 -9.28
N HIS A 413 -30.94 -3.01 -8.29
CA HIS A 413 -31.64 -1.72 -8.13
C HIS A 413 -31.28 -0.95 -6.84
N GLU A 414 -31.19 -1.61 -5.68
CA GLU A 414 -30.82 -0.94 -4.41
C GLU A 414 -29.38 -0.40 -4.41
N ASN A 415 -28.50 -1.01 -5.21
CA ASN A 415 -27.09 -0.63 -5.26
C ASN A 415 -26.87 0.75 -5.93
N LEU A 416 -27.74 1.15 -6.86
CA LEU A 416 -27.64 2.44 -7.57
C LEU A 416 -27.95 3.63 -6.65
N TRP A 417 -29.03 3.56 -5.88
CA TRP A 417 -29.40 4.58 -4.89
C TRP A 417 -28.33 4.71 -3.80
N LYS A 418 -27.88 3.58 -3.24
CA LYS A 418 -26.83 3.57 -2.21
C LYS A 418 -25.53 4.17 -2.74
N LYS A 419 -25.12 3.79 -3.96
CA LYS A 419 -23.91 4.31 -4.61
C LYS A 419 -24.00 5.81 -4.89
N LEU A 420 -25.15 6.31 -5.33
CA LEU A 420 -25.35 7.74 -5.61
C LEU A 420 -25.36 8.57 -4.32
N ILE A 421 -26.14 8.17 -3.31
CA ILE A 421 -26.25 8.89 -2.03
C ILE A 421 -24.89 8.89 -1.32
N LEU A 422 -24.22 7.75 -1.20
CA LEU A 422 -22.93 7.67 -0.51
C LEU A 422 -21.87 8.54 -1.21
N ALA A 423 -21.90 8.60 -2.54
CA ALA A 423 -21.02 9.49 -3.31
C ALA A 423 -21.33 10.97 -3.05
N MET A 424 -22.61 11.36 -3.03
CA MET A 424 -23.04 12.74 -2.75
C MET A 424 -22.72 13.16 -1.31
N VAL A 425 -22.97 12.30 -0.32
CA VAL A 425 -22.65 12.55 1.09
C VAL A 425 -21.16 12.75 1.26
N ARG A 426 -20.32 11.86 0.71
CA ARG A 426 -18.85 11.99 0.77
C ARG A 426 -18.37 13.31 0.17
N ILE A 427 -18.94 13.72 -0.97
CA ILE A 427 -18.64 15.01 -1.62
C ILE A 427 -18.98 16.17 -0.69
N THR A 428 -20.18 16.17 -0.12
CA THR A 428 -20.65 17.22 0.78
C THR A 428 -19.74 17.32 2.01
N VAL A 429 -19.45 16.20 2.67
CA VAL A 429 -18.60 16.15 3.87
C VAL A 429 -17.20 16.70 3.59
N VAL A 430 -16.51 16.20 2.55
CA VAL A 430 -15.14 16.63 2.25
C VAL A 430 -15.09 18.13 1.95
N TYR A 431 -15.97 18.64 1.09
CA TYR A 431 -15.96 20.06 0.73
C TYR A 431 -16.44 20.98 1.84
N SER A 432 -17.38 20.52 2.69
CA SER A 432 -17.76 21.25 3.90
C SER A 432 -16.57 21.41 4.83
N ILE A 433 -15.79 20.37 5.08
CA ILE A 433 -14.63 20.45 5.99
C ILE A 433 -13.55 21.39 5.46
N VAL A 434 -13.26 21.32 4.16
CA VAL A 434 -12.35 22.28 3.51
C VAL A 434 -12.87 23.72 3.66
N SER A 435 -14.17 23.92 3.51
CA SER A 435 -14.80 25.24 3.62
C SER A 435 -14.72 25.76 5.06
N ILE A 436 -15.04 24.93 6.07
CA ILE A 436 -14.86 25.27 7.49
C ILE A 436 -13.39 25.64 7.77
N SER A 437 -12.45 24.94 7.14
CA SER A 437 -11.00 25.14 7.34
C SER A 437 -10.52 26.49 6.84
N ILE A 438 -10.93 26.84 5.63
CA ILE A 438 -10.64 28.13 5.04
C ILE A 438 -11.27 29.25 5.88
N VAL A 439 -12.51 29.06 6.32
CA VAL A 439 -13.22 30.03 7.17
C VAL A 439 -12.46 30.22 8.48
N ALA A 440 -12.16 29.16 9.21
CA ALA A 440 -11.46 29.21 10.50
C ALA A 440 -10.07 29.84 10.39
N LEU A 441 -9.28 29.43 9.39
CA LEU A 441 -7.95 30.00 9.13
C LEU A 441 -8.05 31.50 8.80
N SER A 442 -9.03 31.88 8.00
CA SER A 442 -9.23 33.27 7.63
C SER A 442 -9.66 34.12 8.81
N PHE A 443 -10.54 33.64 9.68
CA PHE A 443 -10.91 34.34 10.91
C PHE A 443 -9.74 34.49 11.89
N ARG A 444 -8.80 33.53 11.91
CA ARG A 444 -7.62 33.57 12.79
C ARG A 444 -6.48 34.45 12.26
N PHE A 445 -6.26 34.49 10.95
CA PHE A 445 -5.10 35.16 10.36
C PHE A 445 -5.48 36.33 9.44
N VAL A 446 -6.42 36.11 8.51
CA VAL A 446 -6.75 37.08 7.46
C VAL A 446 -7.60 38.24 7.98
N VAL A 447 -8.59 37.95 8.82
CA VAL A 447 -9.49 38.96 9.39
C VAL A 447 -8.74 39.90 10.35
N PRO A 448 -7.89 39.42 11.28
CA PRO A 448 -7.05 40.30 12.11
C PRO A 448 -6.11 41.17 11.26
N PHE A 449 -5.46 40.58 10.25
CA PHE A 449 -4.57 41.31 9.34
C PHE A 449 -5.27 42.47 8.63
N PHE A 450 -6.52 42.29 8.16
CA PHE A 450 -7.28 43.40 7.57
C PHE A 450 -7.74 44.42 8.60
N LYS A 451 -8.09 44.00 9.83
CA LYS A 451 -8.50 44.91 10.91
C LYS A 451 -7.35 45.79 11.41
N GLU A 452 -6.11 45.33 11.33
CA GLU A 452 -4.93 46.12 11.68
C GLU A 452 -4.60 47.19 10.64
N ASN A 453 -4.91 46.96 9.37
CA ASN A 453 -4.48 47.82 8.26
C ASN A 453 -5.59 48.70 7.66
N LEU A 454 -6.87 48.44 7.96
CA LEU A 454 -8.00 49.10 7.32
C LEU A 454 -9.10 49.50 8.32
N PRO A 455 -9.93 50.51 7.98
CA PRO A 455 -11.09 50.88 8.78
C PRO A 455 -12.07 49.71 8.97
N HIS A 456 -12.72 49.65 10.14
CA HIS A 456 -13.50 48.50 10.60
C HIS A 456 -14.49 47.93 9.57
N PHE A 457 -15.25 48.79 8.89
CA PHE A 457 -16.21 48.37 7.87
C PHE A 457 -15.52 47.74 6.64
N TRP A 458 -14.49 48.39 6.11
CA TRP A 458 -13.73 47.92 4.94
C TRP A 458 -12.92 46.66 5.25
N ALA A 459 -12.39 46.54 6.46
CA ALA A 459 -11.72 45.34 6.95
C ALA A 459 -12.68 44.13 6.98
N SER A 460 -13.88 44.31 7.56
CA SER A 460 -14.91 43.25 7.59
C SER A 460 -15.44 42.90 6.21
N LEU A 461 -15.60 43.87 5.31
CA LEU A 461 -16.04 43.64 3.94
C LEU A 461 -15.01 42.87 3.11
N LEU A 462 -13.75 43.30 3.11
CA LEU A 462 -12.68 42.60 2.40
C LEU A 462 -12.42 41.21 2.98
N GLY A 463 -12.49 41.06 4.31
CA GLY A 463 -12.44 39.76 4.97
C GLY A 463 -13.55 38.83 4.51
N ALA A 464 -14.81 39.28 4.51
CA ALA A 464 -15.95 38.48 4.07
C ALA A 464 -15.84 38.09 2.59
N VAL A 465 -15.49 39.04 1.72
CA VAL A 465 -15.32 38.80 0.28
C VAL A 465 -14.19 37.80 0.02
N PHE A 466 -13.04 37.94 0.70
CA PHE A 466 -11.92 37.02 0.58
C PHE A 466 -12.33 35.60 0.99
N ILE A 467 -12.96 35.44 2.16
CA ILE A 467 -13.41 34.14 2.66
C ILE A 467 -14.39 33.50 1.68
N ILE A 468 -15.41 34.24 1.25
CA ILE A 468 -16.43 33.77 0.32
C ILE A 468 -15.80 33.34 -1.02
N LEU A 469 -14.83 34.11 -1.54
CA LEU A 469 -14.11 33.74 -2.77
C LEU A 469 -13.29 32.46 -2.61
N CYS A 470 -12.61 32.27 -1.47
CA CYS A 470 -11.84 31.07 -1.20
C CYS A 470 -12.72 29.82 -1.05
N ILE A 471 -13.91 29.92 -0.43
CA ILE A 471 -14.82 28.78 -0.26
C ILE A 471 -15.73 28.53 -1.48
N ALA A 472 -15.96 29.54 -2.32
CA ALA A 472 -16.84 29.47 -3.49
C ALA A 472 -16.66 28.23 -4.41
N PRO A 473 -15.43 27.81 -4.79
CA PRO A 473 -15.26 26.63 -5.65
C PRO A 473 -15.72 25.32 -4.97
N PHE A 474 -15.67 25.25 -3.63
CA PHE A 474 -16.07 24.10 -2.84
C PHE A 474 -17.58 24.09 -2.59
N LEU A 475 -18.17 25.24 -2.22
CA LEU A 475 -19.64 25.37 -2.07
C LEU A 475 -20.36 25.01 -3.37
N ARG A 476 -19.84 25.49 -4.50
CA ARG A 476 -20.37 25.12 -5.83
C ARG A 476 -20.28 23.62 -6.10
N ALA A 477 -19.20 22.96 -5.66
CA ALA A 477 -19.04 21.52 -5.81
C ALA A 477 -20.06 20.74 -4.97
N ILE A 478 -20.36 21.19 -3.74
CA ILE A 478 -21.43 20.61 -2.90
C ILE A 478 -22.77 20.63 -3.66
N MET A 479 -23.12 21.79 -4.22
CA MET A 479 -24.44 22.04 -4.82
C MET A 479 -24.69 21.30 -6.14
N VAL A 480 -23.71 21.28 -7.04
CA VAL A 480 -23.94 20.89 -8.46
C VAL A 480 -23.43 19.48 -8.79
N LYS A 481 -22.51 18.94 -7.99
CA LYS A 481 -21.83 17.68 -8.33
C LYS A 481 -22.74 16.46 -8.20
N LYS A 482 -22.51 15.47 -9.06
CA LYS A 482 -23.32 14.23 -9.23
C LYS A 482 -24.77 14.41 -9.69
N ASN A 483 -25.28 15.64 -9.84
CA ASN A 483 -26.64 15.93 -10.34
C ASN A 483 -26.85 15.55 -11.81
N HIS A 484 -25.78 15.31 -12.57
CA HIS A 484 -25.84 14.80 -13.95
C HIS A 484 -25.03 13.51 -14.14
N SER A 485 -24.84 12.74 -13.07
CA SER A 485 -24.16 11.45 -13.18
C SER A 485 -25.05 10.42 -13.86
N VAL A 486 -24.44 9.40 -14.49
CA VAL A 486 -25.18 8.29 -15.10
C VAL A 486 -26.12 7.67 -14.08
N GLU A 487 -25.66 7.47 -12.84
CA GLU A 487 -26.49 6.93 -11.76
C GLU A 487 -27.71 7.82 -11.43
N PHE A 488 -27.52 9.14 -11.39
CA PHE A 488 -28.62 10.10 -11.17
C PHE A 488 -29.61 10.11 -12.34
N MET A 489 -29.12 10.08 -13.57
CA MET A 489 -29.96 10.11 -14.77
C MET A 489 -30.74 8.80 -14.92
N THR A 490 -30.12 7.66 -14.66
CA THR A 490 -30.81 6.37 -14.62
C THR A 490 -31.95 6.41 -13.62
N LEU A 491 -31.70 6.85 -12.37
CA LEU A 491 -32.75 6.94 -11.34
C LEU A 491 -33.84 7.97 -11.66
N TRP A 492 -33.48 9.07 -12.33
CA TRP A 492 -34.40 10.14 -12.73
C TRP A 492 -35.36 9.73 -13.84
N HIS A 493 -34.86 8.92 -14.79
CA HIS A 493 -35.63 8.41 -15.92
C HIS A 493 -36.39 7.10 -15.61
N ASP A 494 -35.97 6.35 -14.58
CA ASP A 494 -36.57 5.06 -14.19
C ASP A 494 -37.99 5.20 -13.61
N ASN A 495 -38.21 6.09 -12.63
CA ASN A 495 -39.54 6.27 -12.03
C ASN A 495 -39.80 7.74 -11.61
N ARG A 496 -41.04 8.24 -11.82
CA ARG A 496 -41.44 9.59 -11.36
C ARG A 496 -41.37 9.73 -9.83
N ALA A 497 -41.58 8.65 -9.09
CA ALA A 497 -41.45 8.63 -7.62
C ALA A 497 -40.03 8.93 -7.13
N ASN A 498 -38.99 8.67 -7.95
CA ASN A 498 -37.60 8.95 -7.60
C ASN A 498 -37.23 10.44 -7.71
N ARG A 499 -38.05 11.25 -8.40
CA ARG A 499 -37.73 12.67 -8.66
C ARG A 499 -37.76 13.52 -7.39
N ALA A 500 -38.76 13.28 -6.53
CA ALA A 500 -38.90 14.00 -5.26
C ALA A 500 -37.70 13.78 -4.30
N PRO A 501 -37.26 12.54 -4.01
CA PRO A 501 -36.08 12.32 -3.19
C PRO A 501 -34.78 12.84 -3.84
N LEU A 502 -34.62 12.73 -5.17
CA LEU A 502 -33.47 13.31 -5.86
C LEU A 502 -33.42 14.85 -5.75
N LEU A 503 -34.57 15.52 -5.91
CA LEU A 503 -34.67 16.97 -5.69
C LEU A 503 -34.37 17.35 -4.24
N SER A 504 -34.86 16.58 -3.27
CA SER A 504 -34.57 16.77 -1.84
C SER A 504 -33.06 16.79 -1.57
N THR A 505 -32.29 15.87 -2.17
CA THR A 505 -30.81 15.88 -2.00
C THR A 505 -30.13 17.13 -2.55
N ILE A 506 -30.70 17.78 -3.58
CA ILE A 506 -30.15 19.02 -4.15
C ILE A 506 -30.48 20.19 -3.21
N VAL A 507 -31.72 20.27 -2.73
CA VAL A 507 -32.18 21.33 -1.82
C VAL A 507 -31.37 21.33 -0.53
N ILE A 508 -31.17 20.17 0.10
CA ILE A 508 -30.36 20.03 1.33
C ILE A 508 -28.94 20.57 1.11
N ARG A 509 -28.31 20.29 -0.03
CA ARG A 509 -26.95 20.72 -0.33
C ARG A 509 -26.84 22.23 -0.62
N ILE A 510 -27.85 22.82 -1.25
CA ILE A 510 -27.94 24.28 -1.41
C ILE A 510 -28.13 24.94 -0.05
N MET A 511 -28.97 24.38 0.83
CA MET A 511 -29.16 24.88 2.19
C MET A 511 -27.84 24.87 2.98
N ILE A 512 -27.07 23.78 2.92
CA ILE A 512 -25.73 23.70 3.53
C ILE A 512 -24.82 24.81 3.00
N ALA A 513 -24.78 25.06 1.69
CA ALA A 513 -23.95 26.12 1.12
C ALA A 513 -24.38 27.53 1.54
N VAL A 514 -25.69 27.78 1.66
CA VAL A 514 -26.22 29.05 2.18
C VAL A 514 -25.83 29.25 3.64
N LEU A 515 -25.88 28.21 4.48
CA LEU A 515 -25.46 28.28 5.88
C LEU A 515 -23.99 28.71 6.03
N PHE A 516 -23.10 28.23 5.17
CA PHE A 516 -21.70 28.69 5.15
C PHE A 516 -21.57 30.18 4.88
N VAL A 517 -22.30 30.70 3.89
CA VAL A 517 -22.25 32.12 3.55
C VAL A 517 -22.87 32.98 4.66
N ILE A 518 -23.97 32.51 5.26
CA ILE A 518 -24.60 33.15 6.43
C ILE A 518 -23.59 33.25 7.58
N PHE A 519 -22.91 32.15 7.92
CA PHE A 519 -21.95 32.09 9.02
C PHE A 519 -20.81 33.10 8.84
N VAL A 520 -20.28 33.24 7.63
CA VAL A 520 -19.20 34.21 7.33
C VAL A 520 -19.70 35.64 7.49
N ILE A 521 -20.89 35.96 6.97
CA ILE A 521 -21.46 37.31 7.04
C ILE A 521 -21.83 37.68 8.48
N SER A 522 -22.49 36.77 9.23
CA SER A 522 -22.90 37.03 10.62
C SER A 522 -21.71 37.16 11.58
N GLY A 523 -20.59 36.48 11.29
CA GLY A 523 -19.36 36.61 12.07
C GLY A 523 -18.62 37.95 11.87
N LEU A 524 -18.90 38.68 10.78
CA LEU A 524 -18.19 39.92 10.43
C LEU A 524 -19.08 41.18 10.46
N PHE A 525 -20.40 41.02 10.36
CA PHE A 525 -21.37 42.11 10.34
C PHE A 525 -22.50 41.89 11.34
N LYS A 526 -22.83 42.95 12.09
CA LYS A 526 -24.07 43.02 12.88
C LYS A 526 -25.18 43.60 11.99
N ALA A 527 -25.94 42.75 11.31
CA ALA A 527 -27.06 43.14 10.43
C ALA A 527 -28.34 42.35 10.77
N SER A 528 -29.48 42.77 10.24
CA SER A 528 -30.73 42.02 10.41
C SER A 528 -30.63 40.64 9.75
N ILE A 529 -31.18 39.63 10.42
CA ILE A 529 -31.14 38.23 9.96
C ILE A 529 -31.70 38.10 8.54
N GLY A 530 -32.79 38.82 8.22
CA GLY A 530 -33.40 38.81 6.89
C GLY A 530 -32.47 39.33 5.78
N LEU A 531 -31.69 40.38 6.05
CA LEU A 531 -30.75 40.94 5.08
C LEU A 531 -29.58 39.97 4.84
N ILE A 532 -29.06 39.33 5.90
CA ILE A 532 -27.99 38.34 5.82
C ILE A 532 -28.43 37.13 4.97
N ILE A 533 -29.63 36.61 5.21
CA ILE A 533 -30.19 35.49 4.44
C ILE A 533 -30.35 35.90 2.97
N GLY A 534 -30.92 37.07 2.69
CA GLY A 534 -31.12 37.56 1.33
C GLY A 534 -29.81 37.67 0.53
N VAL A 535 -28.77 38.26 1.15
CA VAL A 535 -27.43 38.38 0.54
C VAL A 535 -26.80 36.99 0.35
N ALA A 536 -26.91 36.10 1.33
CA ALA A 536 -26.34 34.75 1.23
C ALA A 536 -26.97 33.94 0.09
N VAL A 537 -28.29 33.98 -0.06
CA VAL A 537 -29.01 33.33 -1.17
C VAL A 537 -28.58 33.91 -2.52
N LEU A 538 -28.48 35.23 -2.63
CA LEU A 538 -28.02 35.90 -3.86
C LEU A 538 -26.60 35.44 -4.25
N VAL A 539 -25.68 35.43 -3.29
CA VAL A 539 -24.29 34.99 -3.50
C VAL A 539 -24.24 33.54 -3.96
N VAL A 540 -24.99 32.63 -3.32
CA VAL A 540 -25.05 31.22 -3.71
C VAL A 540 -25.61 31.05 -5.13
N LEU A 541 -26.66 31.79 -5.50
CA LEU A 541 -27.21 31.77 -6.87
C LEU A 541 -26.17 32.23 -7.90
N LEU A 542 -25.42 33.30 -7.61
CA LEU A 542 -24.32 33.75 -8.46
C LEU A 542 -23.21 32.69 -8.59
N MET A 543 -22.92 31.94 -7.51
CA MET A 543 -21.94 30.84 -7.54
C MET A 543 -22.40 29.68 -8.43
N VAL A 544 -23.68 29.30 -8.42
CA VAL A 544 -24.23 28.26 -9.32
C VAL A 544 -23.98 28.65 -10.77
N TRP A 545 -24.31 29.90 -11.13
CA TRP A 545 -24.28 30.39 -12.50
C TRP A 545 -22.85 30.70 -13.01
N SER A 546 -21.91 30.98 -12.11
CA SER A 546 -20.54 31.36 -12.48
C SER A 546 -19.80 30.28 -13.29
N ARG A 547 -19.46 30.63 -14.55
CA ARG A 547 -18.65 29.81 -15.45
C ARG A 547 -17.17 29.75 -15.05
N ARG A 548 -16.66 30.71 -14.27
CA ARG A 548 -15.27 30.70 -13.75
C ARG A 548 -15.13 29.72 -12.58
N LEU A 549 -16.04 29.77 -11.62
CA LEU A 549 -16.09 28.84 -10.47
C LEU A 549 -16.35 27.39 -10.92
N LYS A 550 -17.31 27.19 -11.85
CA LYS A 550 -16.99 26.56 -13.14
C LYS A 550 -15.77 25.65 -13.23
N LYS A 551 -14.81 26.22 -13.94
CA LYS A 551 -13.52 25.67 -14.33
C LYS A 551 -12.61 25.44 -13.13
N GLN A 552 -12.61 26.34 -12.14
CA GLN A 552 -11.74 26.20 -10.95
C GLN A 552 -12.10 24.97 -10.12
N SER A 553 -13.38 24.77 -9.80
CA SER A 553 -13.87 23.59 -9.08
C SER A 553 -13.51 22.29 -9.82
N ILE A 554 -13.72 22.26 -11.13
CA ILE A 554 -13.35 21.13 -11.99
C ILE A 554 -11.83 20.91 -12.01
N LEU A 555 -11.01 21.96 -12.02
CA LEU A 555 -9.55 21.85 -12.08
C LEU A 555 -8.96 21.33 -10.76
N ILE A 556 -9.41 21.85 -9.61
CA ILE A 556 -9.01 21.36 -8.28
C ILE A 556 -9.39 19.89 -8.14
N GLU A 557 -10.62 19.53 -8.52
CA GLU A 557 -11.08 18.16 -8.51
C GLU A 557 -10.26 17.27 -9.45
N ARG A 558 -10.03 17.70 -10.68
CA ARG A 558 -9.27 16.95 -11.66
C ARG A 558 -7.86 16.70 -11.15
N ARG A 559 -7.21 17.70 -10.54
CA ARG A 559 -5.90 17.52 -9.89
C ARG A 559 -5.97 16.56 -8.71
N PHE A 560 -6.95 16.70 -7.82
CA PHE A 560 -7.13 15.81 -6.68
C PHE A 560 -7.32 14.34 -7.10
N PHE A 561 -8.25 14.07 -8.03
CA PHE A 561 -8.47 12.71 -8.54
C PHE A 561 -7.34 12.21 -9.43
N GLN A 562 -6.65 13.09 -10.17
CA GLN A 562 -5.45 12.71 -10.91
C GLN A 562 -4.34 12.33 -9.94
N ASN A 563 -4.10 13.09 -8.87
CA ASN A 563 -3.09 12.76 -7.87
C ASN A 563 -3.45 11.43 -7.20
N LEU A 564 -4.69 11.28 -6.71
CA LEU A 564 -5.18 10.03 -6.14
C LEU A 564 -5.05 8.85 -7.10
N ARG A 565 -5.38 8.97 -8.39
CA ARG A 565 -5.32 7.83 -9.34
C ARG A 565 -4.00 7.70 -10.10
N SER A 566 -3.08 8.67 -9.98
CA SER A 566 -1.86 8.75 -10.79
C SER A 566 -1.03 7.47 -10.72
N ARG A 567 -0.86 6.93 -9.51
CA ARG A 567 -0.17 5.66 -9.26
C ARG A 567 -0.82 4.47 -9.97
N ASP A 568 -2.15 4.37 -9.93
CA ASP A 568 -2.85 3.25 -10.59
C ASP A 568 -2.77 3.35 -12.11
N VAL A 569 -2.90 4.57 -12.66
CA VAL A 569 -2.78 4.81 -14.09
C VAL A 569 -1.37 4.48 -14.58
N ARG A 570 -0.34 4.80 -13.78
CA ARG A 570 1.05 4.43 -14.07
C ARG A 570 1.27 2.91 -13.98
N ALA A 571 0.81 2.26 -12.91
CA ALA A 571 0.92 0.81 -12.75
C ALA A 571 0.16 0.05 -13.85
N GLU A 572 -1.01 0.56 -14.27
CA GLU A 572 -1.76 0.05 -15.42
C GLU A 572 -1.03 0.29 -16.75
N TYR A 573 -0.35 1.42 -16.91
CA TYR A 573 0.48 1.70 -18.08
C TYR A 573 1.73 0.79 -18.15
N LEU A 574 2.34 0.50 -17.01
CA LEU A 574 3.50 -0.41 -16.89
C LEU A 574 3.09 -1.89 -16.87
N GLY A 575 1.79 -2.21 -16.81
CA GLY A 575 1.24 -3.56 -16.79
C GLY A 575 1.40 -4.31 -15.48
N GLU A 576 1.79 -3.63 -14.40
CA GLU A 576 1.85 -4.16 -13.04
C GLU A 576 0.46 -4.38 -12.44
N LYS A 577 -0.57 -3.70 -12.99
CA LYS A 577 -1.95 -3.77 -12.54
C LYS A 577 -2.90 -4.06 -13.71
N LYS A 578 -3.80 -5.04 -13.51
CA LYS A 578 -4.88 -5.31 -14.47
C LYS A 578 -5.81 -4.09 -14.62
N PRO A 579 -6.29 -3.81 -15.85
CA PRO A 579 -7.18 -2.68 -16.12
C PRO A 579 -8.53 -2.83 -15.41
N GLU A 580 -9.22 -1.71 -15.13
CA GLU A 580 -10.48 -1.71 -14.35
C GLU A 580 -11.60 -2.56 -14.97
N TYR A 581 -11.61 -2.73 -16.30
CA TYR A 581 -12.62 -3.56 -16.97
C TYR A 581 -12.40 -5.06 -16.73
N ALA A 582 -11.20 -5.50 -16.35
CA ALA A 582 -10.88 -6.92 -16.15
C ALA A 582 -11.79 -7.59 -15.12
N GLY A 583 -12.14 -6.88 -14.04
CA GLY A 583 -13.04 -7.39 -12.99
C GLY A 583 -14.52 -7.42 -13.38
N ARG A 584 -14.91 -6.77 -14.50
CA ARG A 584 -16.30 -6.73 -14.98
C ARG A 584 -16.62 -7.80 -16.02
N LEU A 585 -15.61 -8.53 -16.51
CA LEU A 585 -15.78 -9.57 -17.53
C LEU A 585 -16.35 -10.89 -16.95
N LEU A 586 -16.32 -11.04 -15.62
CA LEU A 586 -16.85 -12.20 -14.87
C LEU A 586 -18.37 -12.41 -15.00
N SER A 587 -19.13 -11.46 -15.53
CA SER A 587 -20.58 -11.59 -15.68
C SER A 587 -21.00 -12.42 -16.90
N HIS A 588 -20.05 -12.82 -17.77
CA HIS A 588 -20.33 -13.49 -19.05
C HIS A 588 -19.30 -14.59 -19.40
N ASP A 589 -18.69 -15.28 -18.42
CA ASP A 589 -17.66 -16.34 -18.62
C ASP A 589 -16.45 -15.92 -19.48
N LEU A 590 -16.14 -14.62 -19.52
CA LEU A 590 -14.98 -14.07 -20.21
C LEU A 590 -13.90 -13.69 -19.20
N HIS A 591 -12.68 -14.15 -19.45
CA HIS A 591 -11.52 -13.92 -18.61
C HIS A 591 -10.44 -13.15 -19.35
N LEU A 592 -9.68 -12.35 -18.59
CA LEU A 592 -8.48 -11.67 -19.08
C LEU A 592 -7.25 -12.39 -18.56
N ALA A 593 -6.49 -13.00 -19.46
CA ALA A 593 -5.22 -13.65 -19.18
C ALA A 593 -4.03 -12.82 -19.70
N ASP A 594 -2.96 -12.82 -18.91
CA ASP A 594 -1.65 -12.27 -19.29
C ASP A 594 -0.79 -13.44 -19.76
N MET A 595 -0.28 -13.37 -20.99
CA MET A 595 0.58 -14.41 -21.56
C MET A 595 1.85 -13.79 -22.11
N GLU A 596 2.99 -14.43 -21.90
CA GLU A 596 4.28 -13.96 -22.39
C GLU A 596 4.68 -14.77 -23.62
N ILE A 597 5.02 -14.07 -24.71
CA ILE A 597 5.43 -14.72 -25.96
C ILE A 597 6.82 -15.33 -25.76
N PRO A 598 6.98 -16.66 -25.90
CA PRO A 598 8.27 -17.31 -25.78
C PRO A 598 9.31 -16.73 -26.75
N GLY A 599 10.59 -16.75 -26.34
CA GLY A 599 11.70 -16.25 -27.15
C GLY A 599 11.74 -16.82 -28.56
N GLU A 600 11.51 -18.13 -28.67
CA GLU A 600 11.52 -18.89 -29.93
C GLU A 600 10.14 -19.08 -30.56
N SER A 601 9.15 -18.28 -30.16
CA SER A 601 7.80 -18.44 -30.69
C SER A 601 7.74 -18.14 -32.19
N CYS A 602 7.15 -19.05 -32.97
CA CYS A 602 6.79 -18.83 -34.39
C CYS A 602 5.83 -17.64 -34.63
N TRP A 603 5.29 -17.03 -33.56
CA TRP A 603 4.46 -15.84 -33.62
C TRP A 603 5.28 -14.55 -33.54
N ALA A 604 6.51 -14.62 -33.04
CA ALA A 604 7.43 -13.48 -33.04
C ALA A 604 7.72 -13.01 -34.47
N GLY A 605 7.78 -11.69 -34.66
CA GLY A 605 7.97 -11.05 -35.95
C GLY A 605 6.71 -10.92 -36.82
N LYS A 606 5.63 -11.69 -36.56
CA LYS A 606 4.39 -11.64 -37.35
C LYS A 606 3.42 -10.55 -36.88
N THR A 607 2.61 -10.03 -37.79
CA THR A 607 1.54 -9.08 -37.45
C THR A 607 0.32 -9.77 -36.85
N LEU A 608 -0.46 -9.07 -36.02
CA LEU A 608 -1.73 -9.61 -35.50
C LEU A 608 -2.70 -10.00 -36.62
N MET A 609 -2.67 -9.29 -37.75
CA MET A 609 -3.45 -9.61 -38.94
C MET A 609 -3.01 -10.93 -39.59
N GLU A 610 -1.70 -11.17 -39.73
CA GLU A 610 -1.16 -12.43 -40.24
C GLU A 610 -1.49 -13.62 -39.32
N LEU A 611 -1.41 -13.40 -38.01
CA LEU A 611 -1.67 -14.43 -37.01
C LEU A 611 -3.15 -14.79 -36.93
N ASN A 612 -4.03 -13.80 -37.13
CA ASN A 612 -5.48 -13.94 -37.16
C ASN A 612 -6.04 -14.70 -35.94
N LEU A 613 -5.53 -14.34 -34.76
CA LEU A 613 -5.74 -15.06 -33.49
C LEU A 613 -7.22 -15.15 -33.10
N GLY A 614 -8.00 -14.10 -33.36
CA GLY A 614 -9.43 -14.09 -33.05
C GLY A 614 -10.24 -15.09 -33.86
N LYS A 615 -9.89 -15.31 -35.13
CA LYS A 615 -10.58 -16.30 -35.97
C LYS A 615 -10.10 -17.72 -35.67
N LYS A 616 -8.82 -17.91 -35.35
CA LYS A 616 -8.23 -19.23 -35.08
C LYS A 616 -8.60 -19.80 -33.70
N PHE A 617 -8.59 -18.95 -32.67
CA PHE A 617 -8.71 -19.39 -31.28
C PHE A 617 -9.90 -18.75 -30.54
N GLY A 618 -10.66 -17.87 -31.19
CA GLY A 618 -11.79 -17.18 -30.56
C GLY A 618 -11.37 -16.09 -29.55
N VAL A 619 -10.10 -15.69 -29.54
CA VAL A 619 -9.55 -14.78 -28.54
C VAL A 619 -9.32 -13.36 -29.05
N HIS A 620 -9.45 -12.37 -28.17
CA HIS A 620 -9.21 -10.96 -28.51
C HIS A 620 -8.01 -10.39 -27.77
N VAL A 621 -7.03 -9.84 -28.51
CA VAL A 621 -5.87 -9.18 -27.92
C VAL A 621 -6.27 -7.78 -27.43
N ALA A 622 -6.33 -7.60 -26.12
CA ALA A 622 -6.73 -6.35 -25.47
C ALA A 622 -5.57 -5.36 -25.36
N SER A 623 -4.35 -5.83 -25.06
CA SER A 623 -3.15 -4.99 -25.08
C SER A 623 -1.86 -5.79 -25.26
N ILE A 624 -0.81 -5.12 -25.72
CA ILE A 624 0.55 -5.67 -25.80
C ILE A 624 1.46 -4.82 -24.92
N LEU A 625 2.19 -5.47 -24.03
CA LEU A 625 3.24 -4.88 -23.21
C LEU A 625 4.61 -5.22 -23.77
N ARG A 626 5.30 -4.18 -24.23
CA ARG A 626 6.66 -4.26 -24.77
C ARG A 626 7.59 -3.43 -23.92
N GLY A 627 8.35 -4.10 -23.04
CA GLY A 627 9.16 -3.43 -22.04
C GLY A 627 8.32 -2.46 -21.19
N LYS A 628 8.62 -1.16 -21.24
CA LYS A 628 7.89 -0.10 -20.52
C LYS A 628 6.73 0.52 -21.30
N ARG A 629 6.45 0.06 -22.51
CA ARG A 629 5.42 0.62 -23.40
C ARG A 629 4.23 -0.33 -23.50
N ARG A 630 3.04 0.16 -23.17
CA ARG A 630 1.77 -0.54 -23.40
C ARG A 630 1.08 -0.02 -24.65
N ILE A 631 0.69 -0.94 -25.53
CA ILE A 631 -0.11 -0.69 -26.72
C ILE A 631 -1.53 -1.18 -26.42
N ASN A 632 -2.45 -0.24 -26.19
CA ASN A 632 -3.86 -0.56 -25.92
C ASN A 632 -4.59 -0.79 -27.24
N ILE A 633 -5.38 -1.87 -27.32
CA ILE A 633 -6.19 -2.23 -28.49
C ILE A 633 -5.32 -2.19 -29.76
N PRO A 634 -4.30 -3.06 -29.85
CA PRO A 634 -3.39 -3.06 -30.97
C PRO A 634 -4.15 -3.31 -32.27
N GLY A 635 -3.88 -2.50 -33.30
CA GLY A 635 -4.41 -2.72 -34.64
C GLY A 635 -3.77 -3.95 -35.31
N GLY A 636 -4.39 -4.43 -36.40
CA GLY A 636 -3.91 -5.61 -37.11
C GLY A 636 -2.47 -5.51 -37.64
N SER A 637 -1.96 -4.30 -37.89
CA SER A 637 -0.60 -4.04 -38.36
C SER A 637 0.49 -4.17 -37.29
N VAL A 638 0.11 -4.31 -36.02
CA VAL A 638 1.08 -4.41 -34.92
C VAL A 638 1.74 -5.79 -34.95
N ARG A 639 3.08 -5.81 -34.96
CA ARG A 639 3.90 -7.02 -34.86
C ARG A 639 4.13 -7.43 -33.40
N LEU A 640 4.11 -8.74 -33.16
CA LEU A 640 4.52 -9.35 -31.89
C LEU A 640 6.04 -9.55 -31.88
N PHE A 641 6.68 -9.31 -30.74
CA PHE A 641 8.11 -9.55 -30.54
C PHE A 641 8.34 -10.60 -29.44
N PRO A 642 9.53 -11.21 -29.39
CA PRO A 642 9.94 -12.04 -28.27
C PRO A 642 9.77 -11.29 -26.93
N MET A 643 9.29 -11.99 -25.89
CA MET A 643 9.04 -11.43 -24.55
C MET A 643 7.95 -10.35 -24.48
N ASP A 644 7.21 -10.08 -25.56
CA ASP A 644 6.00 -9.27 -25.48
C ASP A 644 5.00 -9.98 -24.55
N LYS A 645 4.46 -9.24 -23.57
CA LYS A 645 3.36 -9.71 -22.73
C LYS A 645 2.04 -9.30 -23.37
N ILE A 646 1.26 -10.27 -23.83
CA ILE A 646 -0.03 -10.04 -24.46
C ILE A 646 -1.16 -10.27 -23.46
N GLN A 647 -2.08 -9.31 -23.39
CA GLN A 647 -3.33 -9.44 -22.65
C GLN A 647 -4.41 -9.90 -23.59
N VAL A 648 -5.00 -11.05 -23.28
CA VAL A 648 -5.95 -11.74 -24.15
C VAL A 648 -7.26 -11.96 -23.41
N ILE A 649 -8.37 -11.71 -24.09
CA ILE A 649 -9.73 -11.93 -23.60
C ILE A 649 -10.32 -13.14 -24.32
N GLY A 650 -10.84 -14.09 -23.55
CA GLY A 650 -11.51 -15.30 -24.05
C GLY A 650 -12.15 -16.09 -22.90
N THR A 651 -12.85 -17.17 -23.21
CA THR A 651 -13.31 -18.14 -22.20
C THR A 651 -12.12 -18.97 -21.69
N ASP A 652 -12.26 -19.64 -20.54
CA ASP A 652 -11.18 -20.48 -19.98
C ASP A 652 -10.70 -21.55 -20.98
N GLU A 653 -11.63 -22.15 -21.72
CA GLU A 653 -11.33 -23.13 -22.77
C GLU A 653 -10.53 -22.53 -23.93
N GLN A 654 -10.95 -21.36 -24.44
CA GLN A 654 -10.25 -20.65 -25.51
C GLN A 654 -8.83 -20.23 -25.08
N LEU A 655 -8.67 -19.76 -23.85
CA LEU A 655 -7.37 -19.30 -23.33
C LEU A 655 -6.40 -20.46 -23.15
N ASN A 656 -6.86 -21.64 -22.72
CA ASN A 656 -6.03 -22.83 -22.60
C ASN A 656 -5.53 -23.30 -23.98
N VAL A 657 -6.43 -23.44 -24.96
CA VAL A 657 -6.06 -23.82 -26.33
C VAL A 657 -5.07 -22.83 -26.93
N PHE A 658 -5.31 -21.53 -26.72
CA PHE A 658 -4.42 -20.47 -27.18
C PHE A 658 -3.03 -20.55 -26.53
N ASN A 659 -2.94 -20.81 -25.22
CA ASN A 659 -1.66 -20.93 -24.51
C ASN A 659 -0.86 -22.16 -24.96
N GLU A 660 -1.51 -23.31 -25.16
CA GLU A 660 -0.85 -24.51 -25.70
C GLU A 660 -0.29 -24.27 -27.10
N ALA A 661 -1.06 -23.62 -27.99
CA ALA A 661 -0.61 -23.29 -29.33
C ALA A 661 0.59 -22.32 -29.33
N MET A 662 0.62 -21.40 -28.36
CA MET A 662 1.74 -20.45 -28.19
C MET A 662 3.03 -21.17 -27.76
N GLN A 663 2.93 -22.15 -26.86
CA GLN A 663 4.09 -22.88 -26.32
C GLN A 663 4.63 -23.96 -27.28
N ASN A 664 3.76 -24.65 -28.02
CA ASN A 664 4.17 -25.72 -28.94
C ASN A 664 5.06 -25.23 -30.10
N GLY A 665 5.02 -23.94 -30.43
CA GLY A 665 5.86 -23.33 -31.47
C GLY A 665 7.30 -23.02 -31.06
N ALA A 666 7.72 -23.32 -29.82
CA ALA A 666 9.03 -22.94 -29.26
C ALA A 666 9.95 -24.14 -29.00
N LYS A 667 9.88 -25.20 -29.83
CA LYS A 667 10.79 -26.35 -29.70
C LYS A 667 12.13 -26.05 -30.37
N ILE A 668 13.21 -26.16 -29.59
CA ILE A 668 14.60 -26.01 -30.04
C ILE A 668 14.94 -27.11 -31.05
N ASP A 669 15.52 -26.70 -32.19
CA ASP A 669 16.08 -27.62 -33.18
C ASP A 669 17.51 -28.01 -32.78
N TRP A 670 17.65 -29.19 -32.18
CA TRP A 670 18.93 -29.67 -31.67
C TRP A 670 19.97 -29.95 -32.77
N GLU A 671 19.55 -30.20 -34.01
CA GLU A 671 20.48 -30.46 -35.13
C GLU A 671 21.28 -29.21 -35.52
N VAL A 672 20.73 -28.01 -35.31
CA VAL A 672 21.44 -26.74 -35.56
C VAL A 672 22.48 -26.46 -34.48
N TYR A 673 22.18 -26.83 -33.23
CA TYR A 673 23.07 -26.58 -32.10
C TYR A 673 24.37 -27.39 -32.18
N GLU A 674 24.32 -28.64 -32.66
CA GLU A 674 25.51 -29.48 -32.84
C GLU A 674 26.41 -29.03 -33.99
N LYS A 675 25.85 -28.35 -35.00
CA LYS A 675 26.60 -27.89 -36.19
C LYS A 675 27.32 -26.55 -36.01
N SER A 676 26.87 -25.70 -35.09
CA SER A 676 27.46 -24.39 -34.83
C SER A 676 28.71 -24.42 -33.91
N GLU A 677 29.41 -25.56 -33.79
CA GLU A 677 30.68 -25.64 -33.06
C GLU A 677 31.76 -24.86 -33.82
N MET A 678 32.26 -23.78 -33.23
CA MET A 678 33.34 -22.98 -33.80
C MET A 678 34.69 -23.66 -33.58
N ALA A 679 35.51 -23.78 -34.64
CA ALA A 679 36.86 -24.33 -34.58
C ALA A 679 37.89 -23.25 -34.93
N LEU A 680 39.03 -23.27 -34.21
CA LEU A 680 40.23 -22.52 -34.56
C LEU A 680 41.25 -23.50 -35.15
N LYS A 681 41.70 -23.25 -36.37
CA LYS A 681 42.77 -24.00 -37.02
C LYS A 681 43.81 -23.05 -37.60
N GLN A 682 45.01 -23.56 -37.79
CA GLN A 682 46.08 -22.86 -38.48
C GLN A 682 46.46 -23.62 -39.74
N PHE A 683 46.85 -22.90 -40.78
CA PHE A 683 47.54 -23.47 -41.93
C PHE A 683 48.67 -22.53 -42.36
N ILE A 684 49.72 -23.12 -42.91
CA ILE A 684 50.92 -22.40 -43.37
C ILE A 684 50.72 -22.01 -44.84
N ILE A 685 51.17 -20.83 -45.26
CA ILE A 685 51.24 -20.43 -46.66
C ILE A 685 52.55 -20.95 -47.24
N ASP A 686 52.49 -21.96 -48.10
CA ASP A 686 53.64 -22.51 -48.84
C ASP A 686 53.63 -22.05 -50.31
N SER A 687 54.70 -22.36 -51.04
CA SER A 687 54.87 -22.04 -52.46
C SER A 687 53.70 -22.48 -53.36
N ASP A 688 52.94 -23.50 -52.95
CA ASP A 688 51.82 -24.06 -53.72
C ASP A 688 50.44 -23.54 -53.25
N SER A 689 50.40 -22.66 -52.24
CA SER A 689 49.17 -22.13 -51.64
C SER A 689 48.39 -21.23 -52.60
N VAL A 690 47.09 -21.49 -52.73
CA VAL A 690 46.15 -20.67 -53.54
C VAL A 690 45.96 -19.26 -52.96
N PHE A 691 46.40 -19.06 -51.72
CA PHE A 691 46.31 -17.79 -50.98
C PHE A 691 47.61 -16.98 -51.01
N LEU A 692 48.71 -17.54 -51.52
CA LEU A 692 50.00 -16.84 -51.63
C LEU A 692 49.87 -15.58 -52.49
N GLY A 693 50.37 -14.46 -51.97
CA GLY A 693 50.36 -13.16 -52.64
C GLY A 693 48.99 -12.47 -52.73
N LYS A 694 47.93 -13.07 -52.17
CA LYS A 694 46.59 -12.46 -52.13
C LYS A 694 46.39 -11.71 -50.81
N THR A 695 45.71 -10.58 -50.89
CA THR A 695 45.22 -9.89 -49.69
C THR A 695 44.10 -10.69 -49.03
N ILE A 696 43.82 -10.44 -47.75
CA ILE A 696 42.70 -11.08 -47.03
C ILE A 696 41.36 -10.85 -47.77
N ARG A 697 41.17 -9.67 -48.36
CA ARG A 697 39.98 -9.35 -49.16
C ARG A 697 39.87 -10.19 -50.43
N GLU A 698 40.99 -10.44 -51.11
CA GLU A 698 41.03 -11.21 -52.37
C GLU A 698 41.09 -12.72 -52.14
N SER A 699 41.50 -13.16 -50.93
CA SER A 699 41.59 -14.57 -50.55
C SER A 699 40.23 -15.28 -50.60
N GLY A 700 39.13 -14.54 -50.38
CA GLY A 700 37.78 -15.09 -50.30
C GLY A 700 37.53 -15.94 -49.05
N ILE A 701 38.46 -15.99 -48.09
CA ILE A 701 38.36 -16.85 -46.89
C ILE A 701 37.06 -16.60 -46.11
N ARG A 702 36.64 -15.34 -45.98
CA ARG A 702 35.40 -14.95 -45.30
C ARG A 702 34.14 -15.16 -46.11
N ASP A 703 34.16 -14.77 -47.37
CA ASP A 703 32.94 -14.72 -48.18
C ASP A 703 32.63 -16.06 -48.86
N LYS A 704 33.66 -16.87 -49.16
CA LYS A 704 33.53 -18.17 -49.84
C LYS A 704 33.55 -19.35 -48.88
N TYR A 705 34.31 -19.26 -47.79
CA TYR A 705 34.48 -20.35 -46.82
C TYR A 705 33.90 -20.00 -45.44
N HIS A 706 33.17 -18.89 -45.29
CA HIS A 706 32.55 -18.46 -44.02
C HIS A 706 33.50 -18.40 -42.81
N CYS A 707 34.80 -18.26 -43.09
CA CYS A 707 35.87 -18.34 -42.11
C CYS A 707 36.51 -16.96 -41.87
N MET A 708 36.85 -16.64 -40.63
CA MET A 708 37.49 -15.38 -40.26
C MET A 708 38.95 -15.61 -39.90
N ILE A 709 39.87 -14.86 -40.52
CA ILE A 709 41.28 -14.86 -40.12
C ILE A 709 41.39 -14.17 -38.76
N ALA A 710 41.81 -14.91 -37.74
CA ALA A 710 41.99 -14.44 -36.37
C ALA A 710 43.39 -13.85 -36.14
N GLY A 711 44.39 -14.28 -36.93
CA GLY A 711 45.78 -13.83 -36.83
C GLY A 711 46.63 -14.37 -37.97
N VAL A 712 47.72 -13.67 -38.28
CA VAL A 712 48.77 -14.15 -39.19
C VAL A 712 50.09 -14.08 -38.43
N GLU A 713 50.78 -15.19 -38.33
CA GLU A 713 52.06 -15.31 -37.62
C GLU A 713 53.18 -15.46 -38.66
N SER A 714 54.11 -14.51 -38.68
CA SER A 714 55.25 -14.50 -39.61
C SER A 714 56.29 -15.56 -39.20
N GLU A 715 57.27 -15.87 -40.07
CA GLU A 715 58.32 -16.88 -39.81
C GLU A 715 59.07 -16.69 -38.48
N ASP A 716 59.15 -15.45 -37.97
CA ASP A 716 59.74 -15.11 -36.67
C ASP A 716 58.86 -15.49 -35.45
N GLY A 717 57.69 -16.11 -35.66
CA GLY A 717 56.77 -16.55 -34.61
C GLY A 717 55.98 -15.42 -33.93
N THR A 718 55.92 -14.24 -34.57
CA THR A 718 55.17 -13.10 -34.03
C THR A 718 53.75 -13.07 -34.61
N LEU A 719 52.75 -13.28 -33.76
CA LEU A 719 51.34 -13.20 -34.14
C LEU A 719 50.94 -11.73 -34.39
N MET A 720 50.66 -11.40 -35.64
CA MET A 720 50.25 -10.08 -36.07
C MET A 720 48.72 -9.99 -36.20
N VAL A 721 48.20 -8.79 -35.95
CA VAL A 721 46.81 -8.47 -36.28
C VAL A 721 46.68 -8.47 -37.81
N PRO A 722 45.73 -9.23 -38.38
CA PRO A 722 45.63 -9.39 -39.82
C PRO A 722 45.32 -8.04 -40.50
N ASP A 723 46.23 -7.56 -41.34
CA ASP A 723 45.98 -6.39 -42.20
C ASP A 723 45.24 -6.84 -43.46
N VAL A 724 44.07 -6.26 -43.70
CA VAL A 724 43.18 -6.60 -44.81
C VAL A 724 43.81 -6.33 -46.18
N ASN A 725 44.77 -5.41 -46.26
CA ASN A 725 45.42 -5.01 -47.51
C ASN A 725 46.84 -5.58 -47.67
N ALA A 726 47.40 -6.21 -46.64
CA ALA A 726 48.68 -6.90 -46.76
C ALA A 726 48.48 -8.23 -47.50
N PRO A 727 49.33 -8.55 -48.49
CA PRO A 727 49.33 -9.87 -49.11
C PRO A 727 49.85 -10.91 -48.11
N LEU A 728 49.35 -12.14 -48.19
CA LEU A 728 49.88 -13.27 -47.44
C LEU A 728 51.19 -13.74 -48.07
N GLU A 729 52.24 -13.83 -47.27
CA GLU A 729 53.60 -14.17 -47.71
C GLU A 729 53.91 -15.66 -47.50
N GLU A 730 54.90 -16.17 -48.23
CA GLU A 730 55.36 -17.55 -48.04
C GLU A 730 56.00 -17.70 -46.66
N GLY A 731 55.60 -18.72 -45.90
CA GLY A 731 56.02 -18.94 -44.52
C GLY A 731 55.00 -18.46 -43.46
N ASP A 732 54.01 -17.65 -43.84
CA ASP A 732 52.99 -17.16 -42.91
C ASP A 732 52.10 -18.30 -42.36
N VAL A 733 51.90 -18.32 -41.04
CA VAL A 733 50.94 -19.20 -40.37
C VAL A 733 49.62 -18.44 -40.16
N VAL A 734 48.60 -18.79 -40.94
CA VAL A 734 47.29 -18.13 -40.91
C VAL A 734 46.36 -18.88 -39.97
N TRP A 735 45.92 -18.19 -38.92
CA TRP A 735 44.96 -18.67 -37.94
C TRP A 735 43.55 -18.29 -38.35
N VAL A 736 42.66 -19.27 -38.46
CA VAL A 736 41.30 -19.08 -38.97
C VAL A 736 40.26 -19.69 -38.04
N VAL A 737 39.18 -18.94 -37.84
CA VAL A 737 38.04 -19.28 -36.99
C VAL A 737 36.76 -19.30 -37.82
N GLY A 738 36.01 -20.39 -37.75
CA GLY A 738 34.73 -20.57 -38.43
C GLY A 738 33.97 -21.76 -37.82
N GLU A 739 32.80 -22.09 -38.35
CA GLU A 739 32.15 -23.36 -37.99
C GLU A 739 33.07 -24.52 -38.44
N LYS A 740 33.04 -25.62 -37.69
CA LYS A 740 33.98 -26.73 -37.86
C LYS A 740 34.06 -27.25 -39.30
N GLU A 741 32.91 -27.45 -39.95
CA GLU A 741 32.84 -27.92 -41.35
C GLU A 741 33.47 -26.94 -42.33
N ASP A 742 33.18 -25.65 -42.18
CA ASP A 742 33.71 -24.56 -43.00
C ASP A 742 35.24 -24.46 -42.89
N VAL A 743 35.76 -24.56 -41.66
CA VAL A 743 37.20 -24.52 -41.39
C VAL A 743 37.91 -25.74 -41.98
N TYR A 744 37.33 -26.94 -41.86
CA TYR A 744 37.90 -28.13 -42.48
C TYR A 744 37.88 -28.02 -44.01
N GLN A 745 36.80 -27.52 -44.61
CA GLN A 745 36.73 -27.30 -46.06
C GLN A 745 37.81 -26.32 -46.55
N LEU A 746 38.08 -25.25 -45.78
CA LEU A 746 39.13 -24.29 -46.09
C LEU A 746 40.54 -24.93 -46.01
N VAL A 747 40.80 -25.71 -44.97
CA VAL A 747 42.12 -26.31 -44.72
C VAL A 747 42.38 -27.51 -45.65
N ASP A 748 41.36 -28.32 -45.98
CA ASP A 748 41.50 -29.52 -46.82
C ASP A 748 41.64 -29.19 -48.31
N GLN A 749 41.17 -28.04 -48.80
CA GLN A 749 41.47 -27.59 -50.16
C GLN A 749 42.97 -27.37 -50.40
N LYS A 750 43.77 -27.22 -49.34
CA LYS A 750 45.22 -27.20 -49.43
C LYS A 750 45.80 -28.60 -49.78
N ASN A 751 45.14 -29.68 -49.38
CA ASN A 751 45.63 -31.06 -49.54
C ASN A 751 45.25 -31.73 -50.88
N GLU A 752 44.24 -31.23 -51.61
CA GLU A 752 43.74 -31.89 -52.83
C GLU A 752 44.62 -31.78 -54.08
N LYS A 753 45.68 -30.96 -54.08
CA LYS A 753 46.60 -30.85 -55.24
C LYS A 753 47.77 -31.84 -55.26
N VAL A 754 47.96 -32.66 -54.22
CA VAL A 754 49.07 -33.64 -54.13
C VAL A 754 48.71 -35.01 -54.75
N GLN A 755 47.48 -35.22 -55.24
CA GLN A 755 47.05 -36.50 -55.85
C GLN A 755 46.72 -36.45 -57.35
N ALA A 756 47.00 -35.34 -58.05
CA ALA A 756 46.86 -35.25 -59.50
C ALA A 756 48.08 -34.57 -60.13
N GLY A 757 49.24 -35.24 -60.03
CA GLY A 757 50.50 -34.89 -60.66
C GLY A 757 51.38 -36.12 -60.81
#